data_AF-A0A7C5U5Z5-F1
#
_entry.id   AF-A0A7C5U5Z5-F1
#
_cell.length_a   1.000
_cell.length_b   1.000
_cell.length_c   1.000
_cell.angle_alpha   90.00
_cell.angle_beta   90.00
_cell.angle_gamma   90.00
#
_symmetry.space_group_name_H-M   'P 1'
#
loop_
_entity.id
_entity.type
_entity.pdbx_description
1 polymer ?
#
loop_
_entity_poly.entity_id
_entity_poly.type
_entity_poly.pdbx_seq_one_letter_code
_entity_poly.pdbx_strand_id
1 'polypeptide(L)'
;MDRKLRKIILLLLSSLILIFSTNTLYGQTVGFKIFYGNLHSHTSFSDGKGTPEEAYLHASKYGDILAVTDHCYFLKIPVGGQSKIFLTQHAARNTTLDGKFVGLQGFEWTAGSGHINVYETTDFISRDEKGDLRDFYDWIIRVKKLAQFNHPGVTFGNFQDFWFVPEADKFVNLIEIGNGNSTSSDTISEEMYRNFILALNRGWHLSPTANQDNHKQNWISANDSRTGILARNLTYEDVMDALWNRRTFASEDKNVKVYMYGNESIMGSILYDATQLTLGIRYEDIKEPVQKLEVVSQSGTFEINNVVGKDAFEISQTFTVPDGYEWYFVRIIQKDGDEIVSAPIWVEAKSPVKVNYLRLGPEKPRANQDISITYDVYNTSENAVKGSLVILLNGNVVSSENLHLKSYDISYNKDIVLKNLPVGKYKVEFLFDGKNVQSLSFEVSERTGKTVLIDKLHENEFTEEFKKLVDALEKEGNTIIYSETMLVDYNDVDVIIIPGPSSDGLSFFKELMPEEIEWLNSFSKKIYILRGSDDEYFNNYLSLITNAYALNSVEELYNEFGIVKSEEFVLKLPNVVYIDQGHANDYAKDKLTMLEKYLNSIGYEVIYIQKINKLDGKYLVLMNGKDYSDEEISNILQFVRNGGTLILTSKSDYQNGGNTEDLNLILDYMNAPVRFNDDQVIDEVNNYGANYKVLANNIRFYSACSLVPYSNFEVLVTSQTAKSVDTDGKGDAMTIDKVILAGKFKYEKGTVILLGKAIFSDYDYKYNEEFVKNILFK
;
A
#
# COMPACT_ATOMS: atom_id res chain seq x y z
N MET A 1 61.13 -23.62 39.28
CA MET A 1 59.76 -23.05 39.34
C MET A 1 58.78 -24.19 39.05
N ASP A 2 57.94 -24.51 40.04
CA ASP A 2 57.12 -25.72 40.12
C ASP A 2 56.07 -25.82 38.99
N ARG A 3 55.83 -27.03 38.46
CA ARG A 3 54.82 -27.33 37.42
C ARG A 3 53.41 -26.92 37.86
N LYS A 4 53.12 -26.92 39.17
CA LYS A 4 51.86 -26.38 39.71
C LYS A 4 51.75 -24.86 39.56
N LEU A 5 52.85 -24.12 39.70
CA LEU A 5 52.87 -22.66 39.57
C LEU A 5 52.67 -22.21 38.11
N ARG A 6 53.19 -22.98 37.13
CA ARG A 6 52.95 -22.72 35.70
C ARG A 6 51.49 -22.95 35.28
N LYS A 7 50.80 -23.95 35.84
CA LYS A 7 49.36 -24.17 35.56
C LYS A 7 48.48 -23.10 36.18
N ILE A 8 48.81 -22.59 37.36
CA ILE A 8 48.05 -21.51 38.01
C ILE A 8 48.25 -20.17 37.28
N ILE A 9 49.47 -19.87 36.81
CA ILE A 9 49.75 -18.66 36.03
C ILE A 9 49.08 -18.71 34.64
N LEU A 10 49.05 -19.86 33.97
CA LEU A 10 48.33 -20.01 32.69
C LEU A 10 46.80 -19.96 32.86
N LEU A 11 46.23 -20.47 33.95
CA LEU A 11 44.80 -20.34 34.25
C LEU A 11 44.40 -18.91 34.65
N LEU A 12 45.29 -18.16 35.32
CA LEU A 12 45.08 -16.74 35.64
C LEU A 12 45.24 -15.84 34.40
N LEU A 13 46.13 -16.18 33.46
CA LEU A 13 46.24 -15.48 32.17
C LEU A 13 45.06 -15.80 31.23
N SER A 14 44.53 -17.03 31.24
CA SER A 14 43.33 -17.35 30.46
C SER A 14 42.04 -16.79 31.07
N SER A 15 42.00 -16.53 32.38
CA SER A 15 40.87 -15.85 33.02
C SER A 15 40.98 -14.32 33.03
N LEU A 16 42.19 -13.74 32.89
CA LEU A 16 42.33 -12.30 32.61
C LEU A 16 42.10 -11.94 31.12
N ILE A 17 42.35 -12.87 30.18
CA ILE A 17 42.09 -12.66 28.75
C ILE A 17 40.60 -12.91 28.40
N LEU A 18 39.84 -13.59 29.26
CA LEU A 18 38.38 -13.76 29.10
C LEU A 18 37.53 -12.71 29.84
N ILE A 19 38.15 -11.71 30.49
CA ILE A 19 37.43 -10.61 31.16
C ILE A 19 37.65 -9.26 30.44
N PHE A 20 38.34 -9.25 29.29
CA PHE A 20 38.59 -8.04 28.48
C PHE A 20 38.01 -8.07 27.06
N SER A 21 36.90 -8.77 26.83
CA SER A 21 36.18 -8.70 25.55
C SER A 21 34.65 -8.66 25.66
N THR A 22 34.10 -8.29 26.82
CA THR A 22 32.66 -8.01 26.98
C THR A 22 32.35 -6.53 27.24
N ASN A 23 33.34 -5.65 27.11
CA ASN A 23 33.20 -4.20 27.33
C ASN A 23 33.39 -3.35 26.06
N THR A 24 33.26 -3.92 24.87
CA THR A 24 33.48 -3.19 23.59
C THR A 24 32.24 -2.98 22.71
N LEU A 25 31.03 -3.31 23.16
CA LEU A 25 29.79 -2.77 22.56
C LEU A 25 29.07 -1.75 23.46
N TYR A 26 29.31 -1.76 24.78
CA TYR A 26 28.69 -0.83 25.72
C TYR A 26 29.07 0.66 25.48
N GLY A 27 30.07 0.92 24.62
CA GLY A 27 30.58 2.25 24.30
C GLY A 27 30.01 2.91 23.04
N GLN A 28 29.07 2.28 22.30
CA GLN A 28 28.62 2.79 21.00
C GLN A 28 27.14 3.20 20.90
N THR A 29 26.39 3.19 22.01
CA THR A 29 25.13 3.96 22.12
C THR A 29 25.37 5.45 22.42
N VAL A 30 26.63 5.91 22.42
CA VAL A 30 27.01 7.24 22.90
C VAL A 30 26.58 8.32 21.91
N GLY A 31 25.34 8.76 22.04
CA GLY A 31 24.89 10.04 21.52
C GLY A 31 23.42 10.14 21.19
N PHE A 32 22.74 9.06 20.79
CA PHE A 32 21.37 9.11 20.29
C PHE A 32 20.37 8.51 21.27
N LYS A 33 19.20 9.13 21.36
CA LYS A 33 18.01 8.70 22.08
C LYS A 33 16.87 8.57 21.07
N ILE A 34 15.91 7.71 21.39
CA ILE A 34 14.69 7.56 20.59
C ILE A 34 13.65 8.51 21.17
N PHE A 35 13.02 9.28 20.29
CA PHE A 35 11.83 10.09 20.55
C PHE A 35 10.73 9.64 19.60
N TYR A 36 9.48 9.66 20.05
CA TYR A 36 8.35 9.14 19.29
C TYR A 36 7.48 10.28 18.79
N GLY A 37 7.25 10.31 17.49
CA GLY A 37 6.52 11.38 16.84
C GLY A 37 5.45 10.91 15.86
N ASN A 38 4.59 11.85 15.50
CA ASN A 38 3.68 11.76 14.36
C ASN A 38 4.02 12.89 13.38
N LEU A 39 4.46 12.53 12.18
CA LEU A 39 4.95 13.45 11.16
C LEU A 39 3.92 13.79 10.08
N HIS A 40 2.67 13.35 10.24
CA HIS A 40 1.58 13.59 9.30
C HIS A 40 0.26 13.82 10.05
N SER A 41 -0.27 15.03 9.99
CA SER A 41 -1.57 15.35 10.60
C SER A 41 -2.20 16.64 10.09
N HIS A 42 -3.54 16.72 10.22
CA HIS A 42 -4.36 17.80 9.68
C HIS A 42 -5.10 18.53 10.81
N THR A 43 -5.49 19.77 10.51
CA THR A 43 -6.24 20.64 11.41
C THR A 43 -7.37 21.32 10.63
N SER A 44 -8.10 22.22 11.30
CA SER A 44 -9.11 23.08 10.67
C SER A 44 -8.53 24.06 9.64
N PHE A 45 -7.22 24.09 9.43
CA PHE A 45 -6.61 24.85 8.35
C PHE A 45 -6.70 24.16 6.99
N SER A 46 -6.91 22.85 6.94
CA SER A 46 -7.46 22.12 5.80
C SER A 46 -8.83 21.50 6.13
N ASP A 47 -8.88 20.19 6.23
CA ASP A 47 -10.02 19.29 6.32
C ASP A 47 -10.03 18.47 7.62
N GLY A 48 -9.05 18.71 8.49
CA GLY A 48 -9.07 18.23 9.87
C GLY A 48 -9.95 19.09 10.78
N LYS A 49 -9.95 18.76 12.08
CA LYS A 49 -10.67 19.49 13.13
C LYS A 49 -9.69 20.13 14.12
N GLY A 50 -10.15 21.17 14.83
CA GLY A 50 -9.35 21.91 15.82
C GLY A 50 -8.25 22.77 15.19
N THR A 51 -7.66 23.66 15.97
CA THR A 51 -6.60 24.59 15.53
C THR A 51 -5.21 23.96 15.65
N PRO A 52 -4.19 24.47 14.92
CA PRO A 52 -2.80 24.06 15.14
C PRO A 52 -2.35 24.17 16.61
N GLU A 53 -2.74 25.24 17.32
CA GLU A 53 -2.43 25.41 18.74
C GLU A 53 -3.02 24.28 19.60
N GLU A 54 -4.27 23.89 19.34
CA GLU A 54 -4.90 22.75 20.02
C GLU A 54 -4.21 21.44 19.67
N ALA A 55 -3.79 21.26 18.42
CA ALA A 55 -3.10 20.06 17.96
C ALA A 55 -1.77 19.85 18.71
N TYR A 56 -0.91 20.86 18.73
CA TYR A 56 0.38 20.78 19.45
C TYR A 56 0.18 20.61 20.95
N LEU A 57 -0.76 21.35 21.56
CA LEU A 57 -1.04 21.24 22.99
C LEU A 57 -1.56 19.84 23.37
N HIS A 58 -2.42 19.26 22.53
CA HIS A 58 -2.92 17.90 22.71
C HIS A 58 -1.78 16.88 22.60
N ALA A 59 -1.05 16.90 21.48
CA ALA A 59 0.02 15.96 21.19
C ALA A 59 1.14 15.96 22.23
N SER A 60 1.46 17.12 22.83
CA SER A 60 2.48 17.25 23.88
C SER A 60 2.23 16.42 25.15
N LYS A 61 1.04 15.84 25.29
CA LYS A 61 0.66 14.94 26.39
C LYS A 61 0.88 13.46 26.08
N TYR A 62 1.07 13.11 24.80
CA TYR A 62 1.04 11.73 24.30
C TYR A 62 2.29 11.32 23.52
N GLY A 63 3.11 12.27 23.07
CA GLY A 63 4.37 11.98 22.37
C GLY A 63 5.34 13.14 22.42
N ASP A 64 6.49 12.95 21.80
CA ASP A 64 7.59 13.89 21.86
C ASP A 64 7.54 14.92 20.73
N ILE A 65 7.02 14.55 19.56
CA ILE A 65 7.11 15.32 18.32
C ILE A 65 5.79 15.26 17.55
N LEU A 66 5.28 16.41 17.10
CA LEU A 66 4.15 16.49 16.16
C LEU A 66 4.53 17.36 14.96
N ALA A 67 4.25 16.90 13.75
CA ALA A 67 4.16 17.75 12.57
C ALA A 67 2.70 17.98 12.17
N VAL A 68 2.31 19.24 12.00
CA VAL A 68 1.04 19.63 11.37
C VAL A 68 1.30 19.94 9.91
N THR A 69 0.62 19.21 9.03
CA THR A 69 0.86 19.13 7.58
C THR A 69 -0.43 19.30 6.78
N ASP A 70 -1.25 20.30 7.13
CA ASP A 70 -2.50 20.60 6.42
C ASP A 70 -2.31 20.64 4.88
N HIS A 71 -3.32 20.19 4.14
CA HIS A 71 -3.31 20.16 2.68
C HIS A 71 -3.07 21.54 2.05
N CYS A 72 -2.06 21.63 1.19
CA CYS A 72 -1.52 22.89 0.66
C CYS A 72 -2.52 23.80 -0.07
N TYR A 73 -3.53 23.25 -0.76
CA TYR A 73 -4.50 24.04 -1.52
C TYR A 73 -5.45 24.85 -0.62
N PHE A 74 -5.69 24.41 0.62
CA PHE A 74 -6.42 25.20 1.62
C PHE A 74 -5.60 26.33 2.24
N LEU A 75 -4.26 26.25 2.14
CA LEU A 75 -3.34 27.21 2.76
C LEU A 75 -3.26 28.54 2.00
N LYS A 76 -3.75 28.58 0.76
CA LYS A 76 -3.86 29.80 -0.07
C LYS A 76 -4.78 30.85 0.55
N ILE A 77 -5.80 30.41 1.30
CA ILE A 77 -6.80 31.31 1.88
C ILE A 77 -6.36 31.67 3.31
N PRO A 78 -6.05 32.95 3.59
CA PRO A 78 -5.62 33.38 4.92
C PRO A 78 -6.77 33.31 5.95
N VAL A 79 -6.41 33.18 7.23
CA VAL A 79 -7.35 33.25 8.36
C VAL A 79 -7.11 34.55 9.12
N GLY A 80 -8.15 35.37 9.28
CA GLY A 80 -8.02 36.68 9.93
C GLY A 80 -7.01 37.62 9.24
N GLY A 81 -6.81 37.46 7.92
CA GLY A 81 -5.82 38.21 7.14
C GLY A 81 -4.37 37.73 7.28
N GLN A 82 -4.11 36.64 8.01
CA GLN A 82 -2.78 36.07 8.22
C GLN A 82 -2.62 34.75 7.46
N SER A 83 -1.39 34.48 7.00
CA SER A 83 -1.04 33.21 6.33
C SER A 83 -1.22 32.03 7.30
N LYS A 84 -1.97 31.00 6.88
CA LYS A 84 -2.17 29.77 7.65
C LYS A 84 -0.84 29.09 7.98
N ILE A 85 0.06 28.98 7.00
CA ILE A 85 1.40 28.39 7.21
C ILE A 85 2.21 29.14 8.28
N PHE A 86 2.17 30.48 8.24
CA PHE A 86 2.84 31.29 9.25
C PHE A 86 2.24 31.06 10.64
N LEU A 87 0.91 30.99 10.75
CA LEU A 87 0.22 30.71 12.01
C LEU A 87 0.58 29.32 12.55
N THR A 88 0.58 28.28 11.70
CA THR A 88 1.00 26.92 12.08
C THR A 88 2.44 26.90 12.58
N GLN A 89 3.36 27.59 11.90
CA GLN A 89 4.76 27.70 12.34
C GLN A 89 4.87 28.42 13.68
N HIS A 90 4.10 29.49 13.87
CA HIS A 90 4.08 30.23 15.13
C HIS A 90 3.55 29.34 16.28
N ALA A 91 2.47 28.60 16.06
CA ALA A 91 1.91 27.64 17.01
C ALA A 91 2.92 26.53 17.37
N ALA A 92 3.61 25.99 16.36
CA ALA A 92 4.66 24.99 16.54
C ALA A 92 5.79 25.51 17.44
N ARG A 93 6.28 26.72 17.17
CA ARG A 93 7.38 27.35 17.94
C ARG A 93 6.96 27.71 19.36
N ASN A 94 5.74 28.20 19.56
CA ASN A 94 5.24 28.55 20.89
C ASN A 94 5.07 27.34 21.80
N THR A 95 4.76 26.17 21.23
CA THR A 95 4.54 24.94 22.00
C THR A 95 5.82 24.10 22.15
N THR A 96 6.83 24.34 21.31
CA THR A 96 8.13 23.68 21.41
C THR A 96 8.81 24.06 22.71
N LEU A 97 9.22 23.04 23.47
CA LEU A 97 9.95 23.18 24.72
C LEU A 97 11.03 22.12 24.79
N ASP A 98 12.28 22.55 24.68
CA ASP A 98 13.45 21.67 24.71
C ASP A 98 13.40 20.66 25.86
N GLY A 99 13.68 19.40 25.54
CA GLY A 99 13.63 18.27 26.47
C GLY A 99 12.23 17.79 26.81
N LYS A 100 11.16 18.39 26.26
CA LYS A 100 9.78 17.98 26.54
C LYS A 100 8.92 17.75 25.30
N PHE A 101 8.96 18.63 24.31
CA PHE A 101 8.13 18.52 23.11
C PHE A 101 8.68 19.37 21.97
N VAL A 102 8.59 18.87 20.74
CA VAL A 102 8.94 19.62 19.53
C VAL A 102 7.75 19.67 18.58
N GLY A 103 7.28 20.89 18.29
CA GLY A 103 6.31 21.14 17.23
C GLY A 103 7.01 21.44 15.91
N LEU A 104 6.60 20.76 14.86
CA LEU A 104 7.05 20.99 13.48
C LEU A 104 5.88 21.52 12.64
N GLN A 105 6.16 22.49 11.79
CA GLN A 105 5.21 22.94 10.77
C GLN A 105 5.56 22.29 9.44
N GLY A 106 4.54 21.92 8.67
CA GLY A 106 4.68 21.53 7.27
C GLY A 106 3.41 21.83 6.48
N PHE A 107 3.30 21.18 5.32
CA PHE A 107 2.09 21.07 4.53
C PHE A 107 2.11 19.75 3.77
N GLU A 108 0.95 19.24 3.38
CA GLU A 108 0.84 18.11 2.45
C GLU A 108 0.56 18.62 1.03
N TRP A 109 1.45 18.29 0.09
CA TRP A 109 1.17 18.41 -1.33
C TRP A 109 0.36 17.21 -1.79
N THR A 110 -0.81 17.46 -2.37
CA THR A 110 -1.81 16.42 -2.65
C THR A 110 -2.12 16.40 -4.14
N ALA A 111 -1.67 15.37 -4.86
CA ALA A 111 -1.90 15.22 -6.30
C ALA A 111 -2.21 13.77 -6.67
N GLY A 112 -2.72 13.53 -7.89
CA GLY A 112 -3.04 12.18 -8.37
C GLY A 112 -1.83 11.26 -8.55
N SER A 113 -0.61 11.81 -8.52
CA SER A 113 0.63 11.01 -8.50
C SER A 113 1.00 10.50 -7.11
N GLY A 114 0.33 10.93 -6.04
CA GLY A 114 0.69 10.65 -4.66
C GLY A 114 0.75 11.92 -3.81
N HIS A 115 0.85 11.76 -2.49
CA HIS A 115 0.90 12.88 -1.56
C HIS A 115 2.28 13.01 -0.89
N ILE A 116 2.73 14.24 -0.65
CA ILE A 116 4.08 14.51 -0.14
C ILE A 116 4.03 15.57 0.95
N ASN A 117 4.45 15.24 2.15
CA ASN A 117 4.68 16.23 3.19
C ASN A 117 5.97 17.00 2.95
N VAL A 118 5.94 18.32 3.17
CA VAL A 118 7.12 19.17 3.17
C VAL A 118 7.18 19.95 4.47
N TYR A 119 8.33 19.88 5.13
CA TYR A 119 8.49 20.43 6.48
C TYR A 119 9.24 21.75 6.47
N GLU A 120 8.87 22.59 7.43
CA GLU A 120 9.64 23.75 7.89
C GLU A 120 9.87 24.80 6.79
N THR A 121 8.78 25.15 6.09
CA THR A 121 8.78 26.12 5.00
C THR A 121 7.52 26.97 4.97
N THR A 122 7.69 28.25 4.67
CA THR A 122 6.61 29.22 4.45
C THR A 122 6.25 29.38 2.96
N ASP A 123 7.09 28.87 2.06
CA ASP A 123 6.79 28.71 0.63
C ASP A 123 6.17 27.33 0.42
N PHE A 124 5.17 27.23 -0.46
CA PHE A 124 4.50 25.97 -0.82
C PHE A 124 4.14 25.94 -2.30
N ILE A 125 4.04 24.73 -2.84
CA ILE A 125 3.52 24.45 -4.17
C ILE A 125 2.15 23.80 -4.03
N SER A 126 1.22 24.10 -4.93
CA SER A 126 -0.15 23.58 -4.88
C SER A 126 -0.57 23.05 -6.24
N ARG A 127 -1.30 21.93 -6.22
CA ARG A 127 -1.76 21.25 -7.43
C ARG A 127 -2.60 22.11 -8.37
N ASP A 128 -3.31 23.13 -7.87
CA ASP A 128 -4.17 23.96 -8.73
C ASP A 128 -3.35 24.90 -9.65
N GLU A 129 -2.05 25.05 -9.39
CA GLU A 129 -1.14 25.84 -10.22
C GLU A 129 -0.15 24.95 -10.97
N LYS A 130 0.39 23.95 -10.26
CA LYS A 130 1.42 23.01 -10.72
C LYS A 130 1.17 21.65 -10.07
N GLY A 131 0.41 20.81 -10.77
CA GLY A 131 -0.10 19.52 -10.28
C GLY A 131 0.73 18.30 -10.62
N ASP A 132 1.77 18.45 -11.44
CA ASP A 132 2.59 17.31 -11.86
C ASP A 132 3.74 17.04 -10.89
N LEU A 133 4.08 15.77 -10.72
CA LEU A 133 5.20 15.33 -9.88
C LEU A 133 6.53 15.99 -10.28
N ARG A 134 6.72 16.26 -11.58
CA ARG A 134 7.89 17.01 -12.08
C ARG A 134 7.97 18.42 -11.52
N ASP A 135 6.86 19.13 -11.49
CA ASP A 135 6.84 20.48 -10.92
C ASP A 135 7.18 20.46 -9.43
N PHE A 136 6.71 19.44 -8.71
CA PHE A 136 7.06 19.25 -7.31
C PHE A 136 8.57 19.03 -7.14
N TYR A 137 9.19 18.16 -7.95
CA TYR A 137 10.64 17.93 -7.88
C TYR A 137 11.46 19.17 -8.23
N ASP A 138 11.08 19.91 -9.28
CA ASP A 138 11.74 21.19 -9.62
C ASP A 138 11.60 22.20 -8.46
N TRP A 139 10.45 22.22 -7.79
CA TRP A 139 10.20 23.10 -6.65
C TRP A 139 10.99 22.70 -5.41
N ILE A 140 11.05 21.41 -5.02
CA ILE A 140 11.77 20.97 -3.82
C ILE A 140 13.28 21.19 -3.96
N ILE A 141 13.84 20.98 -5.16
CA ILE A 141 15.25 21.26 -5.48
C ILE A 141 15.57 22.75 -5.30
N ARG A 142 14.62 23.63 -5.67
CA ARG A 142 14.76 25.08 -5.50
C ARG A 142 14.68 25.50 -4.03
N VAL A 143 13.70 25.01 -3.27
CA VAL A 143 13.48 25.46 -1.88
C VAL A 143 14.36 24.76 -0.85
N LYS A 144 14.90 23.58 -1.19
CA LYS A 144 15.85 22.79 -0.38
C LYS A 144 15.31 22.48 1.02
N LYS A 145 14.13 21.88 1.07
CA LYS A 145 13.40 21.53 2.30
C LYS A 145 13.26 20.02 2.43
N LEU A 146 13.04 19.56 3.65
CA LEU A 146 12.82 18.14 3.94
C LEU A 146 11.42 17.75 3.44
N ALA A 147 11.33 16.62 2.76
CA ALA A 147 10.09 16.05 2.28
C ALA A 147 9.95 14.55 2.61
N GLN A 148 8.70 14.09 2.64
CA GLN A 148 8.28 12.72 2.91
C GLN A 148 7.25 12.27 1.88
N PHE A 149 7.43 11.09 1.28
CA PHE A 149 6.37 10.43 0.52
C PHE A 149 5.32 9.86 1.49
N ASN A 150 4.06 10.25 1.33
CA ASN A 150 2.97 9.80 2.21
C ASN A 150 2.20 8.63 1.57
N HIS A 151 1.78 7.69 2.43
CA HIS A 151 0.90 6.55 2.16
C HIS A 151 0.86 6.03 0.70
N PRO A 152 2.03 5.66 0.11
CA PRO A 152 2.09 5.26 -1.30
C PRO A 152 1.27 3.99 -1.58
N GLY A 153 0.39 4.07 -2.57
CA GLY A 153 -0.45 2.94 -2.95
C GLY A 153 -1.33 3.22 -4.15
N VAL A 154 -2.17 2.24 -4.50
CA VAL A 154 -3.08 2.29 -5.65
C VAL A 154 -4.11 3.43 -5.51
N THR A 155 -4.55 3.74 -4.29
CA THR A 155 -5.58 4.76 -4.04
C THR A 155 -5.10 6.17 -4.37
N PHE A 156 -3.94 6.55 -3.83
CA PHE A 156 -3.46 7.94 -3.85
C PHE A 156 -2.36 8.16 -4.90
N GLY A 157 -1.76 7.06 -5.39
CA GLY A 157 -0.63 7.06 -6.30
C GLY A 157 0.66 6.61 -5.62
N ASN A 158 1.59 6.09 -6.42
CA ASN A 158 2.91 5.62 -5.98
C ASN A 158 4.06 6.42 -6.63
N PHE A 159 3.80 7.68 -6.97
CA PHE A 159 4.77 8.61 -7.55
C PHE A 159 5.33 8.15 -8.90
N GLN A 160 4.48 7.53 -9.73
CA GLN A 160 4.86 6.96 -11.03
C GLN A 160 5.98 5.93 -10.86
N ASP A 161 5.71 4.95 -9.98
CA ASP A 161 6.67 3.95 -9.50
C ASP A 161 7.91 4.57 -8.86
N PHE A 162 7.75 5.64 -8.08
CA PHE A 162 8.85 6.44 -7.53
C PHE A 162 9.81 6.93 -8.61
N TRP A 163 9.28 7.67 -9.58
CA TRP A 163 10.09 8.32 -10.60
C TRP A 163 11.27 9.07 -9.97
N PHE A 164 12.48 8.60 -10.24
CA PHE A 164 13.68 9.00 -9.51
C PHE A 164 14.35 10.22 -10.15
N VAL A 165 14.67 11.22 -9.32
CA VAL A 165 15.42 12.41 -9.72
C VAL A 165 16.61 12.57 -8.75
N PRO A 166 17.87 12.41 -9.21
CA PRO A 166 19.04 12.38 -8.33
C PRO A 166 19.22 13.61 -7.44
N GLU A 167 18.83 14.80 -7.92
CA GLU A 167 18.92 16.02 -7.11
C GLU A 167 17.81 16.13 -6.06
N ALA A 168 16.62 15.59 -6.34
CA ALA A 168 15.49 15.60 -5.41
C ALA A 168 15.70 14.66 -4.22
N ASP A 169 16.44 13.55 -4.41
CA ASP A 169 16.84 12.60 -3.35
C ASP A 169 17.55 13.25 -2.16
N LYS A 170 18.21 14.40 -2.40
CA LYS A 170 18.85 15.19 -1.34
C LYS A 170 17.85 15.80 -0.36
N PHE A 171 16.58 15.85 -0.72
CA PHE A 171 15.53 16.62 -0.04
C PHE A 171 14.32 15.75 0.34
N VAL A 172 14.05 14.68 -0.40
CA VAL A 172 13.05 13.68 -0.01
C VAL A 172 13.75 12.56 0.74
N ASN A 173 13.50 12.45 2.05
CA ASN A 173 14.28 11.56 2.92
C ASN A 173 13.42 10.54 3.67
N LEU A 174 12.10 10.72 3.70
CA LEU A 174 11.21 9.90 4.48
C LEU A 174 10.12 9.28 3.59
N ILE A 175 9.57 8.16 4.01
CA ILE A 175 8.45 7.50 3.33
C ILE A 175 7.57 6.82 4.37
N GLU A 176 6.27 7.04 4.27
CA GLU A 176 5.31 6.31 5.08
C GLU A 176 5.20 4.87 4.62
N ILE A 177 5.36 3.96 5.58
CA ILE A 177 4.97 2.57 5.43
C ILE A 177 3.81 2.19 6.34
N GLY A 178 3.48 3.06 7.30
CA GLY A 178 2.29 2.95 8.13
C GLY A 178 1.51 4.26 8.19
N ASN A 179 0.20 4.17 8.03
CA ASN A 179 -0.71 5.32 8.00
C ASN A 179 -2.08 4.95 8.58
N GLY A 180 -2.61 5.76 9.51
CA GLY A 180 -4.00 5.66 9.96
C GLY A 180 -4.28 6.27 11.34
N ASN A 181 -5.44 6.93 11.49
CA ASN A 181 -5.89 7.61 12.72
C ASN A 181 -6.98 6.86 13.49
N SER A 182 -7.11 5.58 13.20
CA SER A 182 -7.87 4.59 13.94
C SER A 182 -7.33 4.41 15.36
N THR A 183 -8.06 3.69 16.21
CA THR A 183 -7.52 3.09 17.43
C THR A 183 -6.92 1.71 17.19
N SER A 184 -6.98 1.17 15.98
CA SER A 184 -6.16 0.03 15.56
C SER A 184 -4.72 0.49 15.35
N SER A 185 -3.75 -0.27 15.87
CA SER A 185 -2.32 -0.03 15.63
C SER A 185 -1.80 -0.75 14.36
N ASP A 186 -2.57 -1.70 13.81
CA ASP A 186 -2.32 -2.32 12.50
C ASP A 186 -2.47 -1.26 11.39
N THR A 187 -1.37 -0.59 11.09
CA THR A 187 -1.26 0.60 10.23
C THR A 187 -0.16 0.43 9.18
N ILE A 188 0.86 -0.39 9.44
CA ILE A 188 1.88 -0.76 8.46
C ILE A 188 1.26 -1.76 7.49
N SER A 189 1.21 -1.39 6.21
CA SER A 189 0.60 -2.25 5.18
C SER A 189 1.65 -2.89 4.29
N GLU A 190 1.37 -4.12 3.85
CA GLU A 190 2.22 -4.83 2.89
C GLU A 190 2.39 -4.06 1.57
N GLU A 191 1.39 -3.29 1.15
CA GLU A 191 1.47 -2.43 -0.04
C GLU A 191 2.49 -1.30 0.13
N MET A 192 2.38 -0.52 1.21
CA MET A 192 3.30 0.59 1.46
C MET A 192 4.72 0.07 1.73
N TYR A 193 4.85 -1.06 2.44
CA TYR A 193 6.13 -1.74 2.66
C TYR A 193 6.81 -2.16 1.34
N ARG A 194 6.06 -2.71 0.38
CA ARG A 194 6.60 -3.04 -0.96
C ARG A 194 6.99 -1.78 -1.75
N ASN A 195 6.20 -0.72 -1.64
CA ASN A 195 6.51 0.58 -2.26
C ASN A 195 7.81 1.18 -1.68
N PHE A 196 8.08 1.01 -0.39
CA PHE A 196 9.37 1.38 0.21
C PHE A 196 10.54 0.65 -0.44
N ILE A 197 10.46 -0.68 -0.60
CA ILE A 197 11.50 -1.46 -1.29
C ILE A 197 11.66 -1.03 -2.76
N LEU A 198 10.55 -0.76 -3.46
CA LEU A 198 10.59 -0.24 -4.84
C LEU A 198 11.35 1.09 -4.92
N ALA A 199 11.09 2.02 -4.00
CA ALA A 199 11.77 3.31 -3.95
C ALA A 199 13.27 3.16 -3.68
N LEU A 200 13.68 2.27 -2.75
CA LEU A 200 15.09 1.96 -2.50
C LEU A 200 15.78 1.37 -3.74
N ASN A 201 15.11 0.47 -4.46
CA ASN A 201 15.62 -0.13 -5.69
C ASN A 201 15.72 0.87 -6.86
N ARG A 202 14.88 1.91 -6.85
CA ARG A 202 14.95 3.03 -7.80
C ARG A 202 16.17 3.93 -7.58
N GLY A 203 16.74 3.91 -6.37
CA GLY A 203 17.91 4.73 -6.01
C GLY A 203 17.62 5.79 -4.95
N TRP A 204 16.38 5.86 -4.42
CA TRP A 204 16.06 6.79 -3.35
C TRP A 204 16.69 6.37 -2.02
N HIS A 205 17.16 7.35 -1.26
CA HIS A 205 17.61 7.20 0.12
C HIS A 205 16.46 7.62 1.05
N LEU A 206 15.61 6.67 1.41
CA LEU A 206 14.43 6.92 2.24
C LEU A 206 14.49 6.15 3.55
N SER A 207 13.92 6.76 4.59
CA SER A 207 13.71 6.15 5.89
C SER A 207 12.22 5.93 6.14
N PRO A 208 11.80 4.77 6.67
CA PRO A 208 10.40 4.48 6.91
C PRO A 208 9.86 5.30 8.09
N THR A 209 8.58 5.67 7.99
CA THR A 209 7.80 6.34 9.03
C THR A 209 6.44 5.66 9.19
N ALA A 210 5.88 5.70 10.41
CA ALA A 210 4.50 5.35 10.68
C ALA A 210 3.81 6.57 11.32
N ASN A 211 2.77 7.07 10.67
CA ASN A 211 2.09 8.29 11.06
C ASN A 211 0.57 8.07 11.07
N GLN A 212 -0.18 9.04 11.57
CA GLN A 212 -1.61 8.85 11.81
C GLN A 212 -2.50 9.54 10.78
N ASP A 213 -2.04 10.58 10.09
CA ASP A 213 -2.89 11.34 9.17
C ASP A 213 -4.21 11.78 9.86
N ASN A 214 -4.04 12.37 11.05
CA ASN A 214 -5.19 12.72 11.89
C ASN A 214 -6.04 13.80 11.22
N HIS A 215 -7.33 13.51 11.05
CA HIS A 215 -8.34 14.50 10.70
C HIS A 215 -9.27 14.82 11.90
N LYS A 216 -9.18 14.03 12.97
CA LYS A 216 -9.89 14.21 14.25
C LYS A 216 -8.94 14.81 15.29
N GLN A 217 -9.49 15.34 16.38
CA GLN A 217 -8.72 15.92 17.49
C GLN A 217 -8.06 14.85 18.39
N ASN A 218 -7.35 13.90 17.80
CA ASN A 218 -6.71 12.75 18.44
C ASN A 218 -5.22 12.62 18.05
N TRP A 219 -4.55 13.74 17.75
CA TRP A 219 -3.14 13.78 17.33
C TRP A 219 -2.22 13.01 18.27
N ILE A 220 -1.44 12.07 17.74
CA ILE A 220 -0.62 11.09 18.47
C ILE A 220 -1.47 10.08 19.27
N SER A 221 -2.57 10.48 19.89
CA SER A 221 -3.38 9.63 20.76
C SER A 221 -4.36 8.70 20.03
N ALA A 222 -4.32 8.62 18.70
CA ALA A 222 -5.26 7.79 17.93
C ALA A 222 -5.06 6.30 18.21
N ASN A 223 -3.83 5.82 17.98
CA ASN A 223 -3.36 4.45 18.19
C ASN A 223 -1.92 4.48 18.74
N ASP A 224 -1.26 3.32 18.79
CA ASP A 224 0.13 3.19 19.23
C ASP A 224 1.17 3.40 18.12
N SER A 225 0.78 3.56 16.85
CA SER A 225 1.71 3.75 15.74
C SER A 225 2.52 5.04 15.83
N ARG A 226 3.85 4.93 15.75
CA ARG A 226 4.78 6.07 15.87
C ARG A 226 5.90 5.97 14.86
N THR A 227 6.42 7.15 14.50
CA THR A 227 7.75 7.27 13.95
C THR A 227 8.74 7.43 15.09
N GLY A 228 9.61 6.45 15.29
CA GLY A 228 10.75 6.56 16.19
C GLY A 228 11.86 7.38 15.53
N ILE A 229 12.36 8.40 16.23
CA ILE A 229 13.33 9.39 15.70
C ILE A 229 14.57 9.38 16.59
N LEU A 230 15.73 9.08 16.00
CA LEU A 230 17.00 8.96 16.72
C LEU A 230 17.76 10.29 16.69
N ALA A 231 17.54 11.10 17.73
CA ALA A 231 18.14 12.41 17.92
C ALA A 231 19.02 12.45 19.19
N ARG A 232 19.93 13.43 19.29
CA ARG A 232 20.81 13.53 20.47
C ARG A 232 20.06 14.02 21.70
N ASN A 233 19.22 15.02 21.51
CA ASN A 233 18.31 15.57 22.50
C ASN A 233 16.96 15.88 21.84
N LEU A 234 15.91 16.06 22.65
CA LEU A 234 14.61 16.52 22.17
C LEU A 234 14.63 18.04 22.02
N THR A 235 15.30 18.51 20.96
CA THR A 235 15.35 19.92 20.56
C THR A 235 14.95 20.01 19.10
N TYR A 236 14.49 21.18 18.65
CA TYR A 236 14.13 21.38 17.25
C TYR A 236 15.30 21.02 16.31
N GLU A 237 16.50 21.49 16.63
CA GLU A 237 17.70 21.30 15.81
C GLU A 237 18.11 19.82 15.73
N ASP A 238 18.14 19.10 16.87
CA ASP A 238 18.53 17.69 16.89
C ASP A 238 17.47 16.79 16.23
N VAL A 239 16.18 17.15 16.34
CA VAL A 239 15.08 16.45 15.64
C VAL A 239 15.21 16.66 14.14
N MET A 240 15.37 17.91 13.67
CA MET A 240 15.56 18.17 12.25
C MET A 240 16.83 17.49 11.72
N ASP A 241 17.93 17.49 12.47
CA ASP A 241 19.14 16.75 12.09
C ASP A 241 18.88 15.24 11.97
N ALA A 242 18.06 14.65 12.83
CA ALA A 242 17.67 13.24 12.73
C ALA A 242 16.86 12.95 11.46
N LEU A 243 15.88 13.79 11.14
CA LEU A 243 15.04 13.61 9.95
C LEU A 243 15.82 13.79 8.64
N TRP A 244 16.64 14.85 8.54
CA TRP A 244 17.52 15.10 7.38
C TRP A 244 18.52 13.96 7.14
N ASN A 245 18.96 13.29 8.21
CA ASN A 245 19.89 12.17 8.15
C ASN A 245 19.19 10.81 8.21
N ARG A 246 17.87 10.75 7.96
CA ARG A 246 17.13 9.47 7.81
C ARG A 246 17.22 8.56 9.03
N ARG A 247 17.34 9.13 10.22
CA ARG A 247 17.50 8.36 11.46
C ARG A 247 16.15 8.08 12.09
N THR A 248 15.29 7.35 11.36
CA THR A 248 13.94 6.99 11.83
C THR A 248 13.70 5.49 11.79
N PHE A 249 12.61 5.05 12.41
CA PHE A 249 11.98 3.77 12.17
C PHE A 249 10.46 3.93 12.25
N ALA A 250 9.73 3.12 11.49
CA ALA A 250 8.29 2.98 11.58
C ALA A 250 7.95 1.92 12.62
N SER A 251 6.93 2.15 13.45
CA SER A 251 6.48 1.18 14.44
C SER A 251 4.99 1.31 14.73
N GLU A 252 4.35 0.18 15.00
CA GLU A 252 2.99 0.06 15.53
C GLU A 252 2.96 0.08 17.08
N ASP A 253 4.14 0.01 17.70
CA ASP A 253 4.36 0.01 19.14
C ASP A 253 4.90 1.39 19.59
N LYS A 254 4.25 1.96 20.61
CA LYS A 254 4.54 3.31 21.11
C LYS A 254 5.81 3.43 21.95
N ASN A 255 6.41 2.33 22.40
CA ASN A 255 7.55 2.32 23.33
C ASN A 255 8.73 1.44 22.92
N VAL A 256 8.64 0.71 21.82
CA VAL A 256 9.72 -0.15 21.32
C VAL A 256 10.99 0.63 21.01
N LYS A 257 12.13 0.10 21.47
CA LYS A 257 13.44 0.69 21.18
C LYS A 257 14.21 -0.16 20.20
N VAL A 258 14.47 0.39 19.02
CA VAL A 258 15.33 -0.22 18.00
C VAL A 258 16.51 0.70 17.69
N TYR A 259 17.71 0.14 17.81
CA TYR A 259 18.93 0.74 17.27
C TYR A 259 19.57 -0.23 16.30
N MET A 260 19.96 0.27 15.13
CA MET A 260 20.79 -0.47 14.18
C MET A 260 22.01 0.36 13.81
N TYR A 261 23.17 -0.30 13.77
CA TYR A 261 24.44 0.29 13.37
C TYR A 261 25.08 -0.55 12.26
N GLY A 262 25.66 0.07 11.25
CA GLY A 262 26.49 -0.56 10.24
C GLY A 262 27.91 -0.02 10.30
N ASN A 263 28.90 -0.87 10.58
CA ASN A 263 30.30 -0.46 10.76
C ASN A 263 30.44 0.81 11.63
N GLU A 264 29.80 0.79 12.81
CA GLU A 264 29.74 1.88 13.81
C GLU A 264 28.86 3.10 13.43
N SER A 265 28.34 3.17 12.20
CA SER A 265 27.44 4.25 11.77
C SER A 265 25.98 3.90 12.06
N ILE A 266 25.22 4.85 12.62
CA ILE A 266 23.80 4.64 12.95
C ILE A 266 22.95 4.49 11.67
N MET A 267 21.86 3.73 11.74
CA MET A 267 20.85 3.62 10.66
C MET A 267 20.46 4.99 10.09
N GLY A 268 20.20 5.05 8.78
CA GLY A 268 20.09 6.30 8.02
C GLY A 268 21.39 6.69 7.29
N SER A 269 22.52 6.08 7.65
CA SER A 269 23.85 6.39 7.10
C SER A 269 24.14 5.70 5.77
N ILE A 270 24.95 6.36 4.95
CA ILE A 270 25.50 5.82 3.70
C ILE A 270 26.99 5.55 3.93
N LEU A 271 27.41 4.31 3.71
CA LEU A 271 28.79 3.87 3.78
C LEU A 271 29.36 3.75 2.37
N TYR A 272 30.63 4.14 2.18
CA TYR A 272 31.26 4.10 0.88
C TYR A 272 32.34 3.04 0.77
N ASP A 273 32.35 2.31 -0.35
CA ASP A 273 33.35 1.32 -0.76
C ASP A 273 33.60 0.19 0.27
N ALA A 274 32.63 -0.09 1.15
CA ALA A 274 32.74 -1.16 2.13
C ALA A 274 32.46 -2.52 1.46
N THR A 275 33.35 -3.49 1.66
CA THR A 275 33.18 -4.85 1.12
C THR A 275 32.54 -5.82 2.11
N GLN A 276 32.46 -5.41 3.38
CA GLN A 276 31.76 -6.11 4.45
C GLN A 276 30.99 -5.11 5.29
N LEU A 277 29.81 -5.54 5.73
CA LEU A 277 28.96 -4.79 6.64
C LEU A 277 28.70 -5.60 7.89
N THR A 278 29.20 -5.12 9.03
CA THR A 278 28.81 -5.64 10.33
C THR A 278 27.66 -4.80 10.86
N LEU A 279 26.46 -5.40 10.87
CA LEU A 279 25.26 -4.86 11.49
C LEU A 279 25.25 -5.19 12.98
N GLY A 280 25.11 -4.17 13.82
CA GLY A 280 24.76 -4.30 15.24
C GLY A 280 23.29 -3.93 15.43
N ILE A 281 22.50 -4.82 16.03
CA ILE A 281 21.06 -4.62 16.24
C ILE A 281 20.77 -4.72 17.74
N ARG A 282 20.17 -3.68 18.30
CA ARG A 282 19.66 -3.67 19.67
C ARG A 282 18.15 -3.46 19.64
N TYR A 283 17.45 -4.32 20.36
CA TYR A 283 16.01 -4.29 20.56
C TYR A 283 15.70 -4.33 22.05
N GLU A 284 14.71 -3.56 22.47
CA GLU A 284 14.19 -3.56 23.84
C GLU A 284 12.72 -3.13 23.83
N ASP A 285 11.82 -4.08 24.10
CA ASP A 285 10.45 -3.83 24.54
C ASP A 285 10.01 -4.85 25.59
N ILE A 286 9.82 -4.40 26.83
CA ILE A 286 9.61 -5.28 27.97
C ILE A 286 8.16 -5.80 27.99
N LYS A 287 8.02 -7.13 27.86
CA LYS A 287 6.78 -7.93 27.75
C LYS A 287 6.23 -8.12 26.34
N GLU A 288 6.84 -7.50 25.33
CA GLU A 288 6.44 -7.62 23.94
C GLU A 288 7.56 -8.33 23.17
N PRO A 289 7.67 -9.67 23.31
CA PRO A 289 8.78 -10.42 22.74
C PRO A 289 8.67 -10.52 21.22
N VAL A 290 9.83 -10.56 20.56
CA VAL A 290 9.93 -10.74 19.11
C VAL A 290 9.37 -12.10 18.67
N GLN A 291 8.46 -12.08 17.70
CA GLN A 291 8.03 -13.26 16.93
C GLN A 291 8.96 -13.51 15.75
N LYS A 292 9.35 -12.45 15.02
CA LYS A 292 10.19 -12.54 13.83
C LYS A 292 11.19 -11.38 13.78
N LEU A 293 12.44 -11.64 13.43
CA LEU A 293 13.42 -10.62 13.05
C LEU A 293 14.01 -10.99 11.69
N GLU A 294 13.93 -10.06 10.74
CA GLU A 294 14.49 -10.17 9.40
C GLU A 294 15.47 -9.04 9.16
N VAL A 295 16.63 -9.36 8.58
CA VAL A 295 17.48 -8.37 7.90
C VAL A 295 17.11 -8.43 6.42
N VAL A 296 16.63 -7.32 5.88
CA VAL A 296 16.18 -7.20 4.50
C VAL A 296 17.21 -6.38 3.72
N SER A 297 17.55 -6.86 2.52
CA SER A 297 18.48 -6.20 1.60
C SER A 297 18.03 -6.33 0.16
N GLN A 298 18.65 -5.59 -0.76
CA GLN A 298 18.41 -5.73 -2.20
C GLN A 298 18.72 -7.15 -2.67
N SER A 299 19.75 -7.78 -2.10
CA SER A 299 20.17 -9.15 -2.41
C SER A 299 19.36 -10.25 -1.71
N GLY A 300 18.39 -9.90 -0.86
CA GLY A 300 17.48 -10.84 -0.22
C GLY A 300 17.25 -10.61 1.27
N THR A 301 16.46 -11.49 1.86
CA THR A 301 16.02 -11.42 3.26
C THR A 301 16.64 -12.55 4.09
N PHE A 302 17.12 -12.23 5.29
CA PHE A 302 17.77 -13.15 6.21
C PHE A 302 17.04 -13.17 7.56
N GLU A 303 16.45 -14.30 7.91
CA GLU A 303 15.79 -14.49 9.21
C GLU A 303 16.81 -14.75 10.33
N ILE A 304 16.65 -14.04 11.46
CA ILE A 304 17.53 -14.13 12.63
C ILE A 304 16.81 -14.87 13.77
N ASN A 305 16.93 -16.19 13.77
CA ASN A 305 16.13 -17.06 14.63
C ASN A 305 16.54 -17.10 16.11
N ASN A 306 17.79 -16.71 16.45
CA ASN A 306 18.32 -16.83 17.81
C ASN A 306 17.82 -15.77 18.80
N VAL A 307 16.96 -14.84 18.35
CA VAL A 307 16.34 -13.79 19.18
C VAL A 307 14.83 -13.98 19.36
N VAL A 308 14.21 -14.92 18.65
CA VAL A 308 12.77 -15.18 18.74
C VAL A 308 12.39 -15.53 20.18
N GLY A 309 11.32 -14.89 20.67
CA GLY A 309 10.80 -15.02 22.02
C GLY A 309 11.48 -14.13 23.06
N LYS A 310 12.44 -13.28 22.68
CA LYS A 310 13.09 -12.32 23.58
C LYS A 310 12.43 -10.95 23.49
N ASP A 311 12.33 -10.28 24.62
CA ASP A 311 11.82 -8.93 24.82
C ASP A 311 12.97 -7.88 24.90
N ALA A 312 14.22 -8.32 25.05
CA ALA A 312 15.40 -7.50 24.87
C ALA A 312 16.61 -8.30 24.35
N PHE A 313 17.38 -7.72 23.44
CA PHE A 313 18.64 -8.29 22.97
C PHE A 313 19.56 -7.25 22.32
N GLU A 314 20.82 -7.64 22.20
CA GLU A 314 21.82 -6.97 21.37
C GLU A 314 22.60 -8.06 20.63
N ILE A 315 22.65 -7.98 19.31
CA ILE A 315 23.31 -8.95 18.44
C ILE A 315 24.14 -8.25 17.38
N SER A 316 25.03 -9.01 16.75
CA SER A 316 25.75 -8.55 15.56
C SER A 316 25.75 -9.62 14.47
N GLN A 317 25.59 -9.19 13.22
CA GLN A 317 25.60 -10.01 12.02
C GLN A 317 26.51 -9.37 10.97
N THR A 318 27.30 -10.17 10.27
CA THR A 318 28.20 -9.67 9.23
C THR A 318 27.78 -10.19 7.86
N PHE A 319 27.66 -9.27 6.91
CA PHE A 319 27.27 -9.52 5.52
C PHE A 319 28.43 -9.18 4.59
N THR A 320 28.57 -9.96 3.52
CA THR A 320 29.43 -9.57 2.40
C THR A 320 28.64 -8.63 1.51
N VAL A 321 29.22 -7.49 1.17
CA VAL A 321 28.59 -6.53 0.26
C VAL A 321 28.87 -6.98 -1.17
N PRO A 322 27.84 -7.27 -1.99
CA PRO A 322 28.00 -7.97 -3.26
C PRO A 322 28.54 -7.09 -4.39
N ASP A 323 28.29 -5.78 -4.31
CA ASP A 323 28.57 -4.81 -5.38
C ASP A 323 28.63 -3.36 -4.88
N GLY A 324 28.43 -2.39 -5.78
CA GLY A 324 28.54 -0.96 -5.53
C GLY A 324 27.24 -0.24 -5.15
N TYR A 325 26.12 -0.94 -4.93
CA TYR A 325 24.92 -0.32 -4.36
C TYR A 325 24.05 -1.40 -3.70
N GLU A 326 23.99 -1.34 -2.38
CA GLU A 326 23.24 -2.26 -1.54
C GLU A 326 22.65 -1.50 -0.35
N TRP A 327 21.56 -2.00 0.21
CA TRP A 327 20.94 -1.42 1.41
C TRP A 327 20.53 -2.53 2.36
N TYR A 328 20.52 -2.23 3.66
CA TYR A 328 20.13 -3.19 4.70
C TYR A 328 19.28 -2.52 5.75
N PHE A 329 18.09 -3.04 6.03
CA PHE A 329 17.26 -2.64 7.15
C PHE A 329 16.76 -3.86 7.94
N VAL A 330 16.19 -3.63 9.12
CA VAL A 330 15.54 -4.69 9.90
C VAL A 330 14.02 -4.54 9.90
N ARG A 331 13.33 -5.67 9.75
CA ARG A 331 11.89 -5.82 10.00
C ARG A 331 11.71 -6.72 11.22
N ILE A 332 10.94 -6.26 12.20
CA ILE A 332 10.65 -6.98 13.43
C ILE A 332 9.13 -7.11 13.55
N ILE A 333 8.67 -8.31 13.87
CA ILE A 333 7.27 -8.59 14.19
C ILE A 333 7.25 -9.06 15.65
N GLN A 334 6.49 -8.39 16.50
CA GLN A 334 6.24 -8.78 17.89
C GLN A 334 5.16 -9.87 17.97
N LYS A 335 4.99 -10.50 19.14
CA LYS A 335 4.04 -11.64 19.29
C LYS A 335 2.56 -11.24 19.36
N ASP A 336 2.28 -10.00 19.70
CA ASP A 336 0.96 -9.35 19.62
C ASP A 336 0.56 -9.03 18.18
N GLY A 337 1.54 -8.91 17.28
CA GLY A 337 1.35 -8.65 15.86
C GLY A 337 1.99 -7.34 15.41
N ASP A 338 2.43 -6.49 16.34
CA ASP A 338 2.96 -5.17 16.02
C ASP A 338 4.24 -5.27 15.18
N GLU A 339 4.30 -4.43 14.15
CA GLU A 339 5.40 -4.38 13.20
C GLU A 339 6.33 -3.17 13.44
N ILE A 340 7.64 -3.39 13.26
CA ILE A 340 8.68 -2.37 13.31
C ILE A 340 9.62 -2.51 12.10
N VAL A 341 9.90 -1.41 11.41
CA VAL A 341 10.85 -1.36 10.29
C VAL A 341 11.83 -0.22 10.45
N SER A 342 13.13 -0.52 10.44
CA SER A 342 14.20 0.48 10.63
C SER A 342 14.54 1.26 9.35
N ALA A 343 15.18 2.42 9.51
CA ALA A 343 15.95 3.03 8.43
C ALA A 343 16.98 2.05 7.85
N PRO A 344 17.28 2.12 6.55
CA PRO A 344 18.39 1.38 5.97
C PRO A 344 19.77 1.91 6.39
N ILE A 345 20.78 1.04 6.32
CA ILE A 345 22.17 1.41 6.07
C ILE A 345 22.43 1.13 4.59
N TRP A 346 22.86 2.15 3.85
CA TRP A 346 23.30 1.98 2.47
C TRP A 346 24.79 1.70 2.42
N VAL A 347 25.21 0.84 1.51
CA VAL A 347 26.60 0.64 1.14
C VAL A 347 26.73 0.87 -0.36
N GLU A 348 27.51 1.87 -0.72
CA GLU A 348 27.63 2.26 -2.12
C GLU A 348 29.09 2.44 -2.56
N ALA A 349 29.35 2.29 -3.86
CA ALA A 349 30.59 2.74 -4.47
C ALA A 349 30.67 4.27 -4.40
N LYS A 350 31.85 4.82 -4.09
CA LYS A 350 32.10 6.27 -4.08
C LYS A 350 32.05 6.92 -5.48
N SER A 351 31.74 6.15 -6.52
CA SER A 351 31.52 6.66 -7.87
C SER A 351 30.40 7.71 -7.89
N PRO A 352 30.56 8.83 -8.62
CA PRO A 352 29.48 9.79 -8.84
C PRO A 352 28.45 9.28 -9.85
N VAL A 353 28.78 8.22 -10.61
CA VAL A 353 27.84 7.55 -11.51
C VAL A 353 27.32 6.29 -10.85
N LYS A 354 26.01 6.13 -10.86
CA LYS A 354 25.27 4.99 -10.31
C LYS A 354 24.48 4.31 -11.41
N VAL A 355 24.26 3.01 -11.23
CA VAL A 355 23.33 2.23 -12.04
C VAL A 355 22.34 1.60 -11.06
N ASN A 356 21.05 1.84 -11.21
CA ASN A 356 20.01 1.27 -10.33
C ASN A 356 18.76 0.91 -11.14
N TYR A 357 17.71 0.49 -10.42
CA TYR A 357 16.46 0.02 -10.98
C TYR A 357 16.71 -1.06 -12.05
N LEU A 358 17.30 -2.19 -11.65
CA LEU A 358 17.64 -3.27 -12.57
C LEU A 358 16.42 -4.17 -12.73
N ARG A 359 15.96 -4.32 -13.98
CA ARG A 359 14.84 -5.19 -14.36
C ARG A 359 15.34 -6.25 -15.32
N LEU A 360 15.09 -7.51 -14.97
CA LEU A 360 15.39 -8.66 -15.79
C LEU A 360 14.14 -9.04 -16.58
N GLY A 361 14.27 -9.15 -17.90
CA GLY A 361 13.20 -9.53 -18.81
C GLY A 361 13.58 -10.79 -19.60
N PRO A 362 12.89 -11.93 -19.43
CA PRO A 362 11.84 -12.18 -18.42
C PRO A 362 12.41 -12.33 -17.01
N GLU A 363 11.57 -12.19 -15.98
CA GLU A 363 11.95 -12.31 -14.56
C GLU A 363 12.55 -13.69 -14.22
N LYS A 364 12.10 -14.73 -14.92
CA LYS A 364 12.62 -16.10 -14.81
C LYS A 364 13.20 -16.54 -16.17
N PRO A 365 14.47 -16.19 -16.47
CA PRO A 365 15.12 -16.56 -17.72
C PRO A 365 15.19 -18.05 -17.96
N ARG A 366 14.99 -18.45 -19.22
CA ARG A 366 15.12 -19.84 -19.66
C ARG A 366 16.27 -20.01 -20.65
N ALA A 367 16.79 -21.22 -20.71
CA ALA A 367 17.92 -21.54 -21.58
C ALA A 367 17.60 -21.23 -23.04
N ASN A 368 18.54 -20.57 -23.72
CA ASN A 368 18.43 -20.14 -25.11
C ASN A 368 17.34 -19.09 -25.41
N GLN A 369 16.83 -18.42 -24.39
CA GLN A 369 15.96 -17.25 -24.53
C GLN A 369 16.81 -15.96 -24.62
N ASP A 370 16.31 -14.95 -25.33
CA ASP A 370 16.84 -13.58 -25.26
C ASP A 370 16.45 -12.97 -23.91
N ILE A 371 17.43 -12.44 -23.19
CA ILE A 371 17.27 -11.89 -21.84
C ILE A 371 17.63 -10.41 -21.88
N SER A 372 16.66 -9.54 -21.66
CA SER A 372 16.87 -8.10 -21.52
C SER A 372 17.20 -7.76 -20.07
N ILE A 373 18.18 -6.89 -19.87
CA ILE A 373 18.42 -6.23 -18.59
C ILE A 373 18.23 -4.74 -18.82
N THR A 374 17.18 -4.19 -18.23
CA THR A 374 16.88 -2.75 -18.27
C THR A 374 17.34 -2.10 -16.97
N TYR A 375 17.93 -0.91 -17.05
CA TYR A 375 18.51 -0.18 -15.92
C TYR A 375 18.50 1.33 -16.16
N ASP A 376 18.58 2.09 -15.07
CA ASP A 376 18.79 3.53 -15.11
C ASP A 376 20.25 3.83 -14.78
N VAL A 377 20.85 4.82 -15.44
CA VAL A 377 22.20 5.31 -15.14
C VAL A 377 22.18 6.81 -14.91
N TYR A 378 22.79 7.26 -13.82
CA TYR A 378 22.70 8.66 -13.41
C TYR A 378 23.94 9.19 -12.69
N ASN A 379 24.08 10.50 -12.70
CA ASN A 379 25.09 11.25 -11.97
C ASN A 379 24.51 11.78 -10.66
N THR A 380 25.19 11.59 -9.54
CA THR A 380 24.79 12.10 -8.22
C THR A 380 25.52 13.38 -7.82
N SER A 381 26.39 13.90 -8.68
CA SER A 381 27.22 15.06 -8.37
C SER A 381 26.71 16.34 -9.03
N GLU A 382 27.08 17.47 -8.41
CA GLU A 382 26.83 18.84 -8.92
C GLU A 382 27.67 19.19 -10.17
N ASN A 383 28.58 18.31 -10.57
CA ASN A 383 29.50 18.51 -11.69
C ASN A 383 29.14 17.54 -12.81
N ALA A 384 29.35 17.93 -14.07
CA ALA A 384 29.24 17.01 -15.18
C ALA A 384 30.31 15.91 -15.08
N VAL A 385 29.95 14.68 -15.42
CA VAL A 385 30.84 13.51 -15.38
C VAL A 385 30.98 12.90 -16.77
N LYS A 386 32.20 12.47 -17.09
CA LYS A 386 32.52 11.70 -18.30
C LYS A 386 33.33 10.48 -17.88
N GLY A 387 33.02 9.33 -18.45
CA GLY A 387 33.71 8.07 -18.18
C GLY A 387 33.13 6.93 -19.01
N SER A 388 33.66 5.73 -18.82
CA SER A 388 33.20 4.54 -19.52
C SER A 388 32.35 3.66 -18.60
N LEU A 389 31.15 3.30 -19.07
CA LEU A 389 30.36 2.23 -18.48
C LEU A 389 30.65 0.93 -19.24
N VAL A 390 31.14 -0.08 -18.54
CA VAL A 390 31.42 -1.41 -19.07
C VAL A 390 30.54 -2.42 -18.35
N ILE A 391 29.81 -3.23 -19.09
CA ILE A 391 28.95 -4.27 -18.54
C ILE A 391 29.59 -5.62 -18.81
N LEU A 392 29.77 -6.40 -17.75
CA LEU A 392 30.36 -7.74 -17.78
C LEU A 392 29.30 -8.79 -17.52
N LEU A 393 29.38 -9.93 -18.21
CA LEU A 393 28.67 -11.17 -17.89
C LEU A 393 29.70 -12.22 -17.48
N ASN A 394 29.66 -12.64 -16.21
CA ASN A 394 30.64 -13.57 -15.62
C ASN A 394 32.10 -13.15 -15.92
N GLY A 395 32.39 -11.84 -15.81
CA GLY A 395 33.70 -11.25 -16.07
C GLY A 395 34.03 -10.94 -17.53
N ASN A 396 33.20 -11.34 -18.50
CA ASN A 396 33.42 -11.06 -19.92
C ASN A 396 32.63 -9.82 -20.36
N VAL A 397 33.25 -8.91 -21.13
CA VAL A 397 32.58 -7.71 -21.63
C VAL A 397 31.46 -8.08 -22.60
N VAL A 398 30.25 -7.62 -22.30
CA VAL A 398 29.06 -7.78 -23.17
C VAL A 398 28.58 -6.46 -23.75
N SER A 399 28.86 -5.33 -23.06
CA SER A 399 28.59 -3.99 -23.56
C SER A 399 29.60 -3.00 -23.01
N SER A 400 29.87 -1.93 -23.76
CA SER A 400 30.68 -0.82 -23.30
C SER A 400 30.26 0.45 -24.02
N GLU A 401 30.18 1.54 -23.27
CA GLU A 401 29.86 2.86 -23.80
C GLU A 401 30.62 3.97 -23.08
N ASN A 402 30.77 5.11 -23.74
CA ASN A 402 31.26 6.34 -23.12
C ASN A 402 30.08 7.22 -22.75
N LEU A 403 29.98 7.55 -21.46
CA LEU A 403 28.93 8.39 -20.93
C LEU A 403 29.40 9.85 -20.81
N HIS A 404 28.46 10.77 -21.02
CA HIS A 404 28.61 12.16 -20.67
C HIS A 404 27.31 12.63 -20.02
N LEU A 405 27.29 12.64 -18.69
CA LEU A 405 26.14 13.01 -17.88
C LEU A 405 26.36 14.41 -17.32
N LYS A 406 25.36 15.29 -17.46
CA LYS A 406 25.39 16.61 -16.80
C LYS A 406 25.25 16.45 -15.28
N SER A 407 25.35 17.56 -14.55
CA SER A 407 25.01 17.59 -13.12
C SER A 407 23.63 16.97 -12.89
N TYR A 408 23.54 16.01 -11.98
CA TYR A 408 22.30 15.30 -11.63
C TYR A 408 21.52 14.65 -12.79
N ASP A 409 22.18 14.44 -13.93
CA ASP A 409 21.57 13.90 -15.14
C ASP A 409 21.31 12.40 -15.02
N ILE A 410 20.26 11.92 -15.68
CA ILE A 410 19.82 10.53 -15.63
C ILE A 410 19.36 10.08 -17.01
N SER A 411 19.81 8.90 -17.42
CA SER A 411 19.32 8.18 -18.59
C SER A 411 18.49 7.01 -18.10
N TYR A 412 17.18 7.10 -18.30
CA TYR A 412 16.22 6.07 -17.91
C TYR A 412 16.16 4.92 -18.92
N ASN A 413 15.81 3.73 -18.44
CA ASN A 413 15.44 2.56 -19.25
C ASN A 413 16.47 2.18 -20.32
N LYS A 414 17.76 2.29 -20.01
CA LYS A 414 18.80 1.71 -20.88
C LYS A 414 18.71 0.20 -20.80
N ASP A 415 19.01 -0.48 -21.90
CA ASP A 415 18.93 -1.92 -21.95
C ASP A 415 20.17 -2.57 -22.57
N ILE A 416 20.37 -3.84 -22.23
CA ILE A 416 21.21 -4.77 -22.97
C ILE A 416 20.45 -6.07 -23.17
N VAL A 417 20.70 -6.75 -24.29
CA VAL A 417 20.12 -8.07 -24.59
C VAL A 417 21.22 -9.13 -24.56
N LEU A 418 21.09 -10.09 -23.65
CA LEU A 418 21.93 -11.28 -23.54
C LEU A 418 21.27 -12.42 -24.30
N LYS A 419 21.98 -13.02 -25.25
CA LYS A 419 21.41 -14.07 -26.12
C LYS A 419 22.01 -15.43 -25.83
N ASN A 420 21.20 -16.47 -26.00
CA ASN A 420 21.64 -17.86 -26.01
C ASN A 420 22.37 -18.30 -24.73
N LEU A 421 21.94 -17.83 -23.56
CA LEU A 421 22.53 -18.28 -22.30
C LEU A 421 22.11 -19.72 -22.00
N PRO A 422 23.05 -20.66 -21.78
CA PRO A 422 22.72 -22.00 -21.32
C PRO A 422 22.21 -21.98 -19.87
N VAL A 423 21.67 -23.11 -19.41
CA VAL A 423 21.29 -23.32 -18.01
C VAL A 423 22.48 -23.02 -17.09
N GLY A 424 22.25 -22.21 -16.06
CA GLY A 424 23.30 -21.86 -15.11
C GLY A 424 23.02 -20.56 -14.37
N LYS A 425 23.95 -20.22 -13.46
CA LYS A 425 23.93 -18.97 -12.71
C LYS A 425 24.81 -17.93 -13.40
N TYR A 426 24.31 -16.72 -13.48
CA TYR A 426 24.97 -15.61 -14.14
C TYR A 426 25.05 -14.42 -13.21
N LYS A 427 26.18 -13.71 -13.27
CA LYS A 427 26.37 -12.41 -12.65
C LYS A 427 26.66 -11.38 -13.74
N VAL A 428 25.88 -10.32 -13.73
CA VAL A 428 26.13 -9.12 -14.52
C VAL A 428 26.70 -8.04 -13.62
N GLU A 429 27.78 -7.40 -14.06
CA GLU A 429 28.47 -6.37 -13.29
C GLU A 429 28.56 -5.10 -14.13
N PHE A 430 28.17 -3.97 -13.53
CA PHE A 430 28.24 -2.65 -14.13
C PHE A 430 29.47 -1.94 -13.57
N LEU A 431 30.46 -1.68 -14.43
CA LEU A 431 31.69 -1.00 -14.05
C LEU A 431 31.72 0.41 -14.64
N PHE A 432 31.75 1.44 -13.80
CA PHE A 432 32.03 2.80 -14.25
C PHE A 432 33.50 3.15 -13.98
N ASP A 433 34.26 3.45 -15.03
CA ASP A 433 35.72 3.66 -14.99
C ASP A 433 36.46 2.56 -14.20
N GLY A 434 36.02 1.31 -14.39
CA GLY A 434 36.61 0.11 -13.78
C GLY A 434 36.16 -0.16 -12.34
N LYS A 435 35.31 0.67 -11.73
CA LYS A 435 34.72 0.41 -10.41
C LYS A 435 33.34 -0.21 -10.54
N ASN A 436 33.09 -1.30 -9.82
CA ASN A 436 31.75 -1.91 -9.76
C ASN A 436 30.80 -0.94 -9.03
N VAL A 437 29.78 -0.48 -9.75
CA VAL A 437 28.76 0.44 -9.23
C VAL A 437 27.43 -0.25 -8.95
N GLN A 438 27.21 -1.44 -9.52
CA GLN A 438 26.02 -2.26 -9.32
C GLN A 438 26.23 -3.65 -9.95
N SER A 439 25.55 -4.66 -9.44
CA SER A 439 25.50 -6.00 -10.06
C SER A 439 24.08 -6.59 -10.04
N LEU A 440 23.87 -7.61 -10.86
CA LEU A 440 22.66 -8.41 -10.87
C LEU A 440 23.05 -9.88 -10.98
N SER A 441 22.54 -10.71 -10.07
CA SER A 441 22.68 -12.16 -10.18
C SER A 441 21.33 -12.77 -10.54
N PHE A 442 21.33 -13.70 -11.49
CA PHE A 442 20.13 -14.42 -11.90
C PHE A 442 20.46 -15.86 -12.32
N GLU A 443 19.42 -16.69 -12.36
CA GLU A 443 19.52 -18.08 -12.80
C GLU A 443 18.75 -18.27 -14.11
N VAL A 444 19.38 -18.98 -15.04
CA VAL A 444 18.75 -19.45 -16.28
C VAL A 444 18.40 -20.91 -16.07
N SER A 445 17.12 -21.24 -16.13
CA SER A 445 16.62 -22.61 -15.92
C SER A 445 16.42 -23.37 -17.24
N GLU A 446 16.23 -24.69 -17.16
CA GLU A 446 15.76 -25.47 -18.31
C GLU A 446 14.37 -24.98 -18.77
N ARG A 447 14.08 -25.12 -20.07
CA ARG A 447 12.74 -24.85 -20.62
C ARG A 447 11.83 -26.06 -20.36
N THR A 448 11.20 -26.11 -19.20
CA THR A 448 10.34 -27.24 -18.79
C THR A 448 8.84 -27.01 -18.99
N GLY A 449 8.41 -25.77 -19.28
CA GLY A 449 7.00 -25.42 -19.53
C GLY A 449 6.80 -24.42 -20.68
N LYS A 450 5.55 -24.12 -21.02
CA LYS A 450 5.17 -23.14 -22.07
C LYS A 450 5.25 -21.71 -21.52
N THR A 451 5.48 -20.74 -22.40
CA THR A 451 5.19 -19.32 -22.10
C THR A 451 3.76 -19.00 -22.54
N VAL A 452 2.90 -18.62 -21.60
CA VAL A 452 1.48 -18.33 -21.83
C VAL A 452 1.25 -16.83 -21.68
N LEU A 453 0.89 -16.17 -22.78
CA LEU A 453 0.45 -14.77 -22.77
C LEU A 453 -1.04 -14.70 -22.48
N ILE A 454 -1.42 -13.92 -21.47
CA ILE A 454 -2.80 -13.66 -21.10
C ILE A 454 -3.14 -12.22 -21.40
N ASP A 455 -4.16 -12.02 -22.23
CA ASP A 455 -4.73 -10.69 -22.46
C ASP A 455 -5.43 -10.17 -21.20
N LYS A 456 -5.08 -8.94 -20.81
CA LYS A 456 -5.70 -8.19 -19.71
C LYS A 456 -6.16 -6.78 -20.07
N LEU A 457 -6.04 -6.39 -21.35
CA LEU A 457 -6.26 -5.00 -21.77
C LEU A 457 -7.68 -4.73 -22.24
N HIS A 458 -8.45 -5.77 -22.55
CA HIS A 458 -9.72 -5.63 -23.26
C HIS A 458 -10.96 -5.84 -22.39
N GLU A 459 -10.96 -5.26 -21.18
CA GLU A 459 -12.01 -5.47 -20.17
C GLU A 459 -12.26 -6.97 -19.90
N ASN A 460 -11.19 -7.76 -19.98
CA ASN A 460 -11.24 -9.22 -19.91
C ASN A 460 -11.76 -9.69 -18.54
N GLU A 461 -12.58 -10.75 -18.52
CA GLU A 461 -13.15 -11.27 -17.28
C GLU A 461 -12.21 -12.26 -16.57
N PHE A 462 -11.53 -11.80 -15.51
CA PHE A 462 -10.66 -12.63 -14.68
C PHE A 462 -11.41 -13.28 -13.51
N THR A 463 -12.21 -14.31 -13.81
CA THR A 463 -12.92 -15.06 -12.76
C THR A 463 -11.95 -15.73 -11.78
N GLU A 464 -12.40 -16.00 -10.54
CA GLU A 464 -11.60 -16.72 -9.54
C GLU A 464 -11.18 -18.12 -10.04
N GLU A 465 -12.00 -18.77 -10.87
CA GLU A 465 -11.66 -20.04 -11.50
C GLU A 465 -10.50 -19.89 -12.50
N PHE A 466 -10.52 -18.81 -13.30
CA PHE A 466 -9.44 -18.49 -14.22
C PHE A 466 -8.14 -18.16 -13.48
N LYS A 467 -8.18 -17.37 -12.41
CA LYS A 467 -7.00 -17.10 -11.55
C LYS A 467 -6.39 -18.38 -11.00
N LYS A 468 -7.22 -19.33 -10.54
CA LYS A 468 -6.75 -20.66 -10.09
C LYS A 468 -6.09 -21.47 -11.20
N LEU A 469 -6.61 -21.40 -12.43
CA LEU A 469 -5.95 -22.01 -13.58
C LEU A 469 -4.57 -21.39 -13.80
N VAL A 470 -4.45 -20.06 -13.72
CA VAL A 470 -3.15 -19.37 -13.82
C VAL A 470 -2.18 -19.90 -12.77
N ASP A 471 -2.59 -19.96 -11.50
CA ASP A 471 -1.76 -20.52 -10.42
C ASP A 471 -1.33 -21.98 -10.72
N ALA A 472 -2.24 -22.78 -11.28
CA ALA A 472 -1.98 -24.18 -11.62
C ALA A 472 -0.99 -24.29 -12.80
N LEU A 473 -1.14 -23.44 -13.82
CA LEU A 473 -0.21 -23.34 -14.94
C LEU A 473 1.20 -23.02 -14.46
N GLU A 474 1.34 -22.05 -13.54
CA GLU A 474 2.64 -21.70 -12.94
C GLU A 474 3.24 -22.84 -12.13
N LYS A 475 2.42 -23.56 -11.34
CA LYS A 475 2.86 -24.74 -10.55
C LYS A 475 3.38 -25.87 -11.42
N GLU A 476 2.79 -26.08 -12.60
CA GLU A 476 3.26 -27.05 -13.61
C GLU A 476 4.48 -26.54 -14.40
N GLY A 477 5.08 -25.41 -14.00
CA GLY A 477 6.31 -24.87 -14.58
C GLY A 477 6.11 -24.02 -15.83
N ASN A 478 4.87 -23.64 -16.17
CA ASN A 478 4.63 -22.67 -17.25
C ASN A 478 4.98 -21.25 -16.77
N THR A 479 5.38 -20.39 -17.71
CA THR A 479 5.59 -18.96 -17.44
C THR A 479 4.34 -18.23 -17.88
N ILE A 480 3.75 -17.44 -16.98
CA ILE A 480 2.62 -16.58 -17.30
C ILE A 480 3.14 -15.17 -17.53
N ILE A 481 2.74 -14.57 -18.65
CA ILE A 481 2.95 -13.15 -18.93
C ILE A 481 1.58 -12.52 -19.21
N TYR A 482 1.38 -11.30 -18.74
CA TYR A 482 0.18 -10.52 -19.00
C TYR A 482 0.47 -9.43 -20.02
N SER A 483 -0.51 -9.08 -20.83
CA SER A 483 -0.36 -7.97 -21.77
C SER A 483 -0.34 -6.63 -21.03
N GLU A 484 0.81 -5.96 -20.96
CA GLU A 484 0.94 -4.62 -20.38
C GLU A 484 0.67 -3.50 -21.40
N THR A 485 0.85 -3.83 -22.68
CA THR A 485 0.61 -2.98 -23.84
C THR A 485 -0.11 -3.78 -24.91
N MET A 486 -0.67 -3.08 -25.91
CA MET A 486 -1.34 -3.63 -27.09
C MET A 486 -0.77 -4.99 -27.51
N LEU A 487 -1.64 -5.97 -27.84
CA LEU A 487 -1.29 -7.35 -28.22
C LEU A 487 -0.55 -7.40 -29.56
N VAL A 488 0.69 -6.93 -29.58
CA VAL A 488 1.58 -6.86 -30.75
C VAL A 488 3.01 -7.16 -30.29
N ASP A 489 3.79 -7.84 -31.12
CA ASP A 489 5.24 -8.07 -30.97
C ASP A 489 5.71 -8.81 -29.70
N TYR A 490 4.84 -9.59 -29.04
CA TYR A 490 5.27 -10.48 -27.96
C TYR A 490 6.13 -11.63 -28.51
N ASN A 491 7.39 -11.67 -28.11
CA ASN A 491 8.35 -12.70 -28.51
C ASN A 491 8.40 -13.87 -27.51
N ASP A 492 8.80 -15.06 -27.99
CA ASP A 492 8.91 -16.31 -27.20
C ASP A 492 7.64 -16.73 -26.43
N VAL A 493 6.46 -16.37 -26.96
CA VAL A 493 5.17 -16.86 -26.49
C VAL A 493 4.88 -18.22 -27.13
N ASP A 494 4.42 -19.19 -26.34
CA ASP A 494 4.02 -20.52 -26.80
C ASP A 494 2.50 -20.65 -26.99
N VAL A 495 1.72 -19.98 -26.14
CA VAL A 495 0.26 -19.99 -26.15
C VAL A 495 -0.25 -18.60 -25.81
N ILE A 496 -1.29 -18.14 -26.49
CA ILE A 496 -2.04 -16.94 -26.12
C ILE A 496 -3.40 -17.38 -25.56
N ILE A 497 -3.82 -16.80 -24.45
CA ILE A 497 -5.17 -16.93 -23.90
C ILE A 497 -5.79 -15.54 -23.86
N ILE A 498 -6.92 -15.37 -24.53
CA ILE A 498 -7.73 -14.15 -24.53
C ILE A 498 -8.99 -14.46 -23.72
N PRO A 499 -9.07 -14.08 -22.42
CA PRO A 499 -10.32 -14.17 -21.68
C PRO A 499 -11.33 -13.21 -22.31
N GLY A 500 -12.56 -13.67 -22.52
CA GLY A 500 -13.60 -12.86 -23.15
C GLY A 500 -13.91 -11.62 -22.30
N PRO A 501 -14.29 -10.50 -22.94
CA PRO A 501 -14.65 -9.30 -22.21
C PRO A 501 -15.84 -9.50 -21.27
N SER A 502 -15.88 -8.71 -20.20
CA SER A 502 -17.03 -8.60 -19.31
C SER A 502 -18.19 -7.89 -20.00
N SER A 503 -19.44 -8.31 -19.79
CA SER A 503 -20.63 -7.60 -20.29
C SER A 503 -20.71 -6.15 -19.79
N ASP A 504 -20.17 -5.88 -18.60
CA ASP A 504 -20.20 -4.57 -17.95
C ASP A 504 -19.06 -3.64 -18.41
N GLY A 505 -18.08 -4.17 -19.16
CA GLY A 505 -16.98 -3.37 -19.71
C GLY A 505 -17.45 -2.33 -20.74
N LEU A 506 -16.69 -1.26 -20.91
CA LEU A 506 -16.99 -0.24 -21.92
C LEU A 506 -16.59 -0.76 -23.31
N SER A 507 -17.51 -0.72 -24.28
CA SER A 507 -17.31 -1.28 -25.64
C SER A 507 -16.01 -0.83 -26.31
N PHE A 508 -15.62 0.44 -26.17
CA PHE A 508 -14.37 0.96 -26.74
C PHE A 508 -13.12 0.26 -26.21
N PHE A 509 -13.10 -0.15 -24.93
CA PHE A 509 -11.98 -0.90 -24.37
C PHE A 509 -12.02 -2.39 -24.72
N LYS A 510 -13.12 -2.90 -25.28
CA LYS A 510 -13.24 -4.29 -25.75
C LYS A 510 -12.84 -4.47 -27.21
N GLU A 511 -12.56 -3.40 -27.94
CA GLU A 511 -12.23 -3.50 -29.36
C GLU A 511 -10.76 -3.87 -29.54
N LEU A 512 -10.49 -4.91 -30.33
CA LEU A 512 -9.14 -5.22 -30.80
C LEU A 512 -8.77 -4.25 -31.92
N MET A 513 -7.60 -3.63 -31.80
CA MET A 513 -7.07 -2.73 -32.81
C MET A 513 -6.62 -3.51 -34.07
N PRO A 514 -6.61 -2.87 -35.25
CA PRO A 514 -6.19 -3.53 -36.50
C PRO A 514 -4.82 -4.20 -36.42
N GLU A 515 -3.86 -3.57 -35.75
CA GLU A 515 -2.51 -4.11 -35.55
C GLU A 515 -2.52 -5.40 -34.70
N GLU A 516 -3.36 -5.46 -33.67
CA GLU A 516 -3.53 -6.65 -32.82
C GLU A 516 -4.14 -7.80 -33.62
N ILE A 517 -5.17 -7.51 -34.42
CA ILE A 517 -5.82 -8.50 -35.27
C ILE A 517 -4.81 -9.07 -36.28
N GLU A 518 -4.00 -8.22 -36.91
CA GLU A 518 -2.96 -8.65 -37.85
C GLU A 518 -1.93 -9.54 -37.15
N TRP A 519 -1.44 -9.11 -35.98
CA TRP A 519 -0.44 -9.85 -35.23
C TRP A 519 -0.98 -11.21 -34.72
N LEU A 520 -2.18 -11.23 -34.12
CA LEU A 520 -2.83 -12.45 -33.65
C LEU A 520 -3.07 -13.46 -34.78
N ASN A 521 -3.52 -13.00 -35.96
CA ASN A 521 -3.67 -13.88 -37.13
C ASN A 521 -2.31 -14.34 -37.71
N SER A 522 -1.24 -13.57 -37.51
CA SER A 522 0.12 -13.97 -37.92
C SER A 522 0.78 -14.95 -36.95
N PHE A 523 0.29 -15.04 -35.71
CA PHE A 523 0.87 -15.88 -34.67
C PHE A 523 0.72 -17.37 -35.00
N SER A 524 1.84 -18.06 -35.12
CA SER A 524 1.90 -19.42 -35.67
C SER A 524 1.62 -20.53 -34.66
N LYS A 525 1.41 -20.20 -33.38
CA LYS A 525 1.14 -21.18 -32.31
C LYS A 525 -0.31 -21.08 -31.84
N LYS A 526 -0.66 -21.66 -30.68
CA LYS A 526 -2.05 -21.76 -30.24
C LYS A 526 -2.56 -20.45 -29.63
N ILE A 527 -3.76 -20.04 -30.02
CA ILE A 527 -4.54 -18.95 -29.40
C ILE A 527 -5.85 -19.55 -28.89
N TYR A 528 -6.17 -19.35 -27.62
CA TYR A 528 -7.45 -19.72 -27.03
C TYR A 528 -8.24 -18.47 -26.71
N ILE A 529 -9.48 -18.38 -27.19
CA ILE A 529 -10.43 -17.36 -26.75
C ILE A 529 -11.38 -18.05 -25.77
N LEU A 530 -11.30 -17.66 -24.51
CA LEU A 530 -12.15 -18.17 -23.45
C LEU A 530 -13.43 -17.32 -23.40
N ARG A 531 -14.60 -17.94 -23.36
CA ARG A 531 -15.87 -17.23 -23.29
C ARG A 531 -16.01 -16.45 -21.99
N GLY A 532 -16.22 -15.14 -22.10
CA GLY A 532 -16.59 -14.24 -21.00
C GLY A 532 -18.11 -14.03 -20.92
N SER A 533 -18.56 -13.08 -20.11
CA SER A 533 -19.98 -12.72 -20.01
C SER A 533 -20.55 -11.94 -21.21
N ASP A 534 -19.70 -11.31 -22.04
CA ASP A 534 -20.11 -10.63 -23.27
C ASP A 534 -20.07 -11.56 -24.51
N ASP A 535 -21.21 -12.18 -24.81
CA ASP A 535 -21.36 -13.10 -25.94
C ASP A 535 -21.19 -12.41 -27.31
N GLU A 536 -21.51 -11.12 -27.43
CA GLU A 536 -21.36 -10.39 -28.68
C GLU A 536 -19.88 -10.25 -29.03
N TYR A 537 -19.08 -9.79 -28.07
CA TYR A 537 -17.63 -9.64 -28.26
C TYR A 537 -16.90 -10.97 -28.38
N PHE A 538 -17.34 -12.01 -27.66
CA PHE A 538 -16.79 -13.36 -27.86
C PHE A 538 -16.95 -13.83 -29.32
N ASN A 539 -18.13 -13.66 -29.91
CA ASN A 539 -18.37 -14.00 -31.31
C ASN A 539 -17.61 -13.08 -32.27
N ASN A 540 -17.50 -11.79 -31.94
CA ASN A 540 -16.71 -10.83 -32.73
C ASN A 540 -15.23 -11.24 -32.78
N TYR A 541 -14.61 -11.53 -31.63
CA TYR A 541 -13.21 -11.96 -31.55
C TYR A 541 -12.95 -13.23 -32.39
N LEU A 542 -13.86 -14.20 -32.34
CA LEU A 542 -13.76 -15.41 -33.16
C LEU A 542 -13.88 -15.14 -34.66
N SER A 543 -14.59 -14.08 -35.05
CA SER A 543 -14.68 -13.66 -36.46
C SER A 543 -13.42 -12.94 -36.93
N LEU A 544 -12.74 -12.22 -36.03
CA LEU A 544 -11.54 -11.43 -36.32
C LEU A 544 -10.26 -12.27 -36.24
N ILE A 545 -10.17 -13.22 -35.30
CA ILE A 545 -8.99 -14.05 -35.05
C ILE A 545 -9.24 -15.46 -35.58
N THR A 546 -8.97 -15.64 -36.87
CA THR A 546 -9.38 -16.83 -37.65
C THR A 546 -8.63 -18.11 -37.28
N ASN A 547 -7.49 -18.00 -36.59
CA ASN A 547 -6.64 -19.10 -36.12
C ASN A 547 -6.90 -19.49 -34.64
N ALA A 548 -7.85 -18.86 -33.94
CA ALA A 548 -8.12 -19.11 -32.53
C ALA A 548 -9.06 -20.31 -32.26
N TYR A 549 -8.87 -20.93 -31.10
CA TYR A 549 -9.74 -21.97 -30.55
C TYR A 549 -10.73 -21.36 -29.56
N ALA A 550 -12.02 -21.53 -29.82
CA ALA A 550 -13.09 -21.12 -28.91
C ALA A 550 -13.20 -22.10 -27.73
N LEU A 551 -13.16 -21.59 -26.50
CA LEU A 551 -13.38 -22.37 -25.29
C LEU A 551 -14.57 -21.81 -24.52
N ASN A 552 -15.49 -22.66 -24.08
CA ASN A 552 -16.70 -22.20 -23.37
C ASN A 552 -16.53 -22.14 -21.85
N SER A 553 -15.42 -22.69 -21.33
CA SER A 553 -15.20 -22.80 -19.89
C SER A 553 -13.71 -22.88 -19.54
N VAL A 554 -13.36 -22.52 -18.30
CA VAL A 554 -12.00 -22.66 -17.78
C VAL A 554 -11.61 -24.15 -17.67
N GLU A 555 -12.58 -25.04 -17.49
CA GLU A 555 -12.34 -26.50 -17.47
C GLU A 555 -11.73 -27.01 -18.79
N GLU A 556 -12.13 -26.44 -19.93
CA GLU A 556 -11.52 -26.78 -21.22
C GLU A 556 -10.05 -26.36 -21.28
N LEU A 557 -9.67 -25.25 -20.64
CA LEU A 557 -8.26 -24.87 -20.52
C LEU A 557 -7.47 -25.85 -19.64
N TYR A 558 -8.03 -26.29 -18.50
CA TYR A 558 -7.39 -27.35 -17.70
C TYR A 558 -7.09 -28.60 -18.55
N ASN A 559 -8.05 -29.00 -19.39
CA ASN A 559 -7.90 -30.15 -20.29
C ASN A 559 -6.83 -29.91 -21.38
N GLU A 560 -6.81 -28.73 -22.01
CA GLU A 560 -5.83 -28.37 -23.05
C GLU A 560 -4.38 -28.34 -22.53
N PHE A 561 -4.21 -27.97 -21.25
CA PHE A 561 -2.90 -27.99 -20.59
C PHE A 561 -2.59 -29.29 -19.85
N GLY A 562 -3.53 -30.24 -19.79
CA GLY A 562 -3.34 -31.53 -19.13
C GLY A 562 -3.22 -31.43 -17.61
N ILE A 563 -3.81 -30.39 -17.01
CA ILE A 563 -3.71 -30.08 -15.58
C ILE A 563 -4.90 -30.68 -14.83
N VAL A 564 -4.63 -31.43 -13.77
CA VAL A 564 -5.68 -31.92 -12.87
C VAL A 564 -6.12 -30.79 -11.96
N LYS A 565 -7.39 -30.38 -12.06
CA LYS A 565 -7.98 -29.39 -11.15
C LYS A 565 -7.92 -29.90 -9.71
N SER A 566 -7.16 -29.23 -8.84
CA SER A 566 -7.10 -29.59 -7.42
C SER A 566 -8.43 -29.28 -6.74
N GLU A 567 -8.99 -30.23 -6.00
CA GLU A 567 -10.15 -29.96 -5.15
C GLU A 567 -9.78 -29.00 -4.02
N GLU A 568 -10.56 -27.93 -3.90
CA GLU A 568 -10.33 -26.85 -2.96
C GLU A 568 -10.93 -27.18 -1.59
N PHE A 569 -10.17 -26.92 -0.53
CA PHE A 569 -10.73 -26.81 0.82
C PHE A 569 -11.32 -25.40 0.96
N VAL A 570 -12.52 -25.19 0.42
CA VAL A 570 -13.30 -23.99 0.73
C VAL A 570 -13.77 -24.12 2.18
N LEU A 571 -13.32 -23.23 3.05
CA LEU A 571 -13.95 -23.02 4.35
C LEU A 571 -15.38 -22.54 4.07
N LYS A 572 -16.31 -23.49 4.02
CA LYS A 572 -17.73 -23.20 3.85
C LYS A 572 -18.19 -22.51 5.12
N LEU A 573 -18.36 -21.19 5.05
CA LEU A 573 -18.91 -20.42 6.17
C LEU A 573 -20.26 -21.03 6.56
N PRO A 574 -20.54 -21.22 7.86
CA PRO A 574 -21.86 -21.64 8.32
C PRO A 574 -22.96 -20.72 7.78
N ASN A 575 -24.13 -21.29 7.51
CA ASN A 575 -25.33 -20.56 7.07
C ASN A 575 -25.91 -19.74 8.24
N VAL A 576 -25.17 -18.75 8.71
CA VAL A 576 -25.57 -17.85 9.80
C VAL A 576 -25.63 -16.42 9.25
N VAL A 577 -26.68 -15.71 9.62
CA VAL A 577 -26.87 -14.27 9.36
C VAL A 577 -26.85 -13.55 10.70
N TYR A 578 -25.83 -12.74 10.91
CA TYR A 578 -25.75 -11.86 12.07
C TYR A 578 -26.42 -10.53 11.76
N ILE A 579 -27.31 -10.07 12.64
CA ILE A 579 -27.98 -8.77 12.52
C ILE A 579 -27.67 -7.96 13.77
N ASP A 580 -27.05 -6.80 13.57
CA ASP A 580 -26.71 -5.91 14.67
C ASP A 580 -27.96 -5.25 15.29
N GLN A 581 -27.94 -5.15 16.61
CA GLN A 581 -28.93 -4.50 17.46
C GLN A 581 -28.29 -3.62 18.55
N GLY A 582 -26.96 -3.56 18.62
CA GLY A 582 -26.21 -2.82 19.65
C GLY A 582 -26.02 -1.33 19.39
N HIS A 583 -26.03 -0.92 18.11
CA HIS A 583 -25.51 0.38 17.67
C HIS A 583 -26.58 1.39 17.27
N ALA A 584 -27.68 1.49 18.01
CA ALA A 584 -28.81 2.38 17.69
C ALA A 584 -29.43 2.13 16.29
N ASN A 585 -29.50 0.85 15.90
CA ASN A 585 -29.98 0.40 14.60
C ASN A 585 -31.39 0.92 14.25
N ASP A 586 -31.62 1.14 12.96
CA ASP A 586 -32.86 1.71 12.43
C ASP A 586 -34.09 0.82 12.66
N TYR A 587 -33.88 -0.50 12.70
CA TYR A 587 -34.94 -1.48 12.96
C TYR A 587 -34.57 -2.46 14.08
N ALA A 588 -35.48 -2.59 15.04
CA ALA A 588 -35.41 -3.62 16.06
C ALA A 588 -35.93 -4.98 15.52
N LYS A 589 -35.58 -6.07 16.20
CA LYS A 589 -35.99 -7.44 15.87
C LYS A 589 -37.50 -7.59 15.55
N ASP A 590 -38.37 -6.90 16.27
CA ASP A 590 -39.83 -6.99 16.07
C ASP A 590 -40.33 -6.38 14.75
N LYS A 591 -39.45 -5.70 14.00
CA LYS A 591 -39.69 -5.12 12.67
C LYS A 591 -39.02 -5.90 11.53
N LEU A 592 -38.39 -7.04 11.83
CA LEU A 592 -37.65 -7.86 10.86
C LEU A 592 -38.20 -9.28 10.75
N THR A 593 -39.44 -9.51 11.20
CA THR A 593 -40.03 -10.85 11.31
C THR A 593 -40.19 -11.53 9.95
N MET A 594 -40.48 -10.76 8.89
CA MET A 594 -40.62 -11.28 7.53
C MET A 594 -39.28 -11.71 6.93
N LEU A 595 -38.22 -10.90 7.15
CA LEU A 595 -36.86 -11.23 6.73
C LEU A 595 -36.36 -12.47 7.47
N GLU A 596 -36.49 -12.51 8.80
CA GLU A 596 -36.09 -13.65 9.62
C GLU A 596 -36.83 -14.93 9.19
N LYS A 597 -38.13 -14.85 8.94
CA LYS A 597 -38.91 -16.00 8.44
C LYS A 597 -38.41 -16.49 7.08
N TYR A 598 -38.04 -15.59 6.18
CA TYR A 598 -37.49 -15.96 4.88
C TYR A 598 -36.11 -16.61 5.00
N LEU A 599 -35.17 -15.98 5.71
CA LEU A 599 -33.81 -16.50 5.92
C LEU A 599 -33.84 -17.90 6.56
N ASN A 600 -34.69 -18.09 7.57
CA ASN A 600 -34.92 -19.42 8.16
C ASN A 600 -35.49 -20.42 7.15
N SER A 601 -36.39 -20.00 6.25
CA SER A 601 -36.99 -20.87 5.24
C SER A 601 -36.00 -21.38 4.19
N ILE A 602 -34.90 -20.65 3.96
CA ILE A 602 -33.81 -21.05 3.05
C ILE A 602 -32.60 -21.61 3.81
N GLY A 603 -32.76 -21.93 5.10
CA GLY A 603 -31.77 -22.68 5.88
C GLY A 603 -30.66 -21.83 6.52
N TYR A 604 -30.87 -20.53 6.70
CA TYR A 604 -30.00 -19.70 7.53
C TYR A 604 -30.51 -19.62 8.97
N GLU A 605 -29.59 -19.68 9.93
CA GLU A 605 -29.85 -19.27 11.30
C GLU A 605 -29.66 -17.75 11.42
N VAL A 606 -30.65 -17.04 11.96
CA VAL A 606 -30.58 -15.59 12.18
C VAL A 606 -30.25 -15.30 13.64
N ILE A 607 -29.11 -14.65 13.88
CA ILE A 607 -28.62 -14.32 15.21
C ILE A 607 -28.58 -12.80 15.36
N TYR A 608 -29.35 -12.27 16.30
CA TYR A 608 -29.31 -10.86 16.65
C TYR A 608 -28.23 -10.62 17.70
N ILE A 609 -27.31 -9.71 17.42
CA ILE A 609 -26.14 -9.44 18.27
C ILE A 609 -26.20 -8.04 18.85
N GLN A 610 -25.64 -7.88 20.06
CA GLN A 610 -25.53 -6.58 20.75
C GLN A 610 -24.11 -5.99 20.69
N LYS A 611 -23.13 -6.81 20.31
CA LYS A 611 -21.72 -6.43 20.13
C LYS A 611 -21.16 -7.24 18.97
N ILE A 612 -20.30 -6.64 18.16
CA ILE A 612 -19.69 -7.30 16.99
C ILE A 612 -18.34 -7.89 17.39
N ASN A 613 -18.36 -9.14 17.84
CA ASN A 613 -17.15 -9.91 18.14
C ASN A 613 -16.66 -10.64 16.88
N LYS A 614 -15.66 -11.54 16.98
CA LYS A 614 -15.28 -12.42 15.87
C LYS A 614 -16.48 -13.26 15.42
N LEU A 615 -16.92 -13.04 14.17
CA LEU A 615 -18.05 -13.73 13.54
C LEU A 615 -17.56 -14.73 12.49
N ASP A 616 -18.30 -15.82 12.34
CA ASP A 616 -18.00 -16.92 11.41
C ASP A 616 -19.10 -17.15 10.36
N GLY A 617 -20.12 -16.29 10.31
CA GLY A 617 -21.31 -16.49 9.50
C GLY A 617 -21.12 -16.12 8.03
N LYS A 618 -22.18 -16.28 7.24
CA LYS A 618 -22.17 -15.88 5.82
C LYS A 618 -22.54 -14.40 5.63
N TYR A 619 -23.40 -13.86 6.50
CA TYR A 619 -23.87 -12.48 6.39
C TYR A 619 -23.75 -11.72 7.71
N LEU A 620 -23.40 -10.43 7.62
CA LEU A 620 -23.51 -9.45 8.69
C LEU A 620 -24.32 -8.25 8.18
N VAL A 621 -25.35 -7.84 8.92
CA VAL A 621 -26.24 -6.73 8.56
C VAL A 621 -26.14 -5.61 9.59
N LEU A 622 -25.73 -4.42 9.16
CA LEU A 622 -25.68 -3.20 9.98
C LEU A 622 -26.67 -2.17 9.44
N MET A 623 -27.53 -1.63 10.31
CA MET A 623 -28.68 -0.81 9.89
C MET A 623 -28.64 0.60 10.46
N ASN A 624 -27.98 1.52 9.76
CA ASN A 624 -27.78 2.90 10.17
C ASN A 624 -27.26 2.97 11.62
N GLY A 625 -26.30 2.11 11.94
CA GLY A 625 -25.72 2.08 13.27
C GLY A 625 -24.65 3.15 13.46
N LYS A 626 -24.26 3.39 14.70
CA LYS A 626 -23.25 4.37 15.10
C LYS A 626 -22.51 3.93 16.35
N ASP A 627 -21.45 4.67 16.71
CA ASP A 627 -20.68 4.45 17.93
C ASP A 627 -19.97 3.06 17.92
N TYR A 628 -19.56 2.57 16.74
CA TYR A 628 -18.79 1.33 16.61
C TYR A 628 -17.42 1.48 17.26
N SER A 629 -17.06 0.55 18.14
CA SER A 629 -15.70 0.50 18.66
C SER A 629 -14.73 -0.03 17.60
N ASP A 630 -13.46 0.33 17.71
CA ASP A 630 -12.42 -0.13 16.78
C ASP A 630 -12.22 -1.64 16.80
N GLU A 631 -12.45 -2.30 17.94
CA GLU A 631 -12.49 -3.77 18.01
C GLU A 631 -13.61 -4.32 17.11
N GLU A 632 -14.77 -3.67 17.11
CA GLU A 632 -15.91 -4.07 16.27
C GLU A 632 -15.65 -3.79 14.80
N ILE A 633 -15.06 -2.64 14.47
CA ILE A 633 -14.63 -2.34 13.10
C ILE A 633 -13.61 -3.38 12.62
N SER A 634 -12.58 -3.69 13.41
CA SER A 634 -11.61 -4.74 13.09
C SER A 634 -12.28 -6.10 12.87
N ASN A 635 -13.25 -6.47 13.72
CA ASN A 635 -14.02 -7.70 13.54
C ASN A 635 -14.90 -7.69 12.28
N ILE A 636 -15.48 -6.55 11.91
CA ILE A 636 -16.21 -6.37 10.64
C ILE A 636 -15.27 -6.58 9.45
N LEU A 637 -14.10 -5.93 9.45
CA LEU A 637 -13.08 -6.08 8.39
C LEU A 637 -12.65 -7.54 8.26
N GLN A 638 -12.31 -8.20 9.38
CA GLN A 638 -11.90 -9.59 9.39
C GLN A 638 -13.00 -10.53 8.89
N PHE A 639 -14.25 -10.28 9.26
CA PHE A 639 -15.41 -11.04 8.77
C PHE A 639 -15.50 -11.00 7.24
N VAL A 640 -15.34 -9.82 6.63
CA VAL A 640 -15.35 -9.69 5.16
C VAL A 640 -14.10 -10.33 4.55
N ARG A 641 -12.89 -10.12 5.12
CA ARG A 641 -11.64 -10.77 4.68
C ARG A 641 -11.74 -12.31 4.68
N ASN A 642 -12.54 -12.88 5.57
CA ASN A 642 -12.78 -14.31 5.67
C ASN A 642 -13.83 -14.84 4.67
N GLY A 643 -14.35 -14.00 3.78
CA GLY A 643 -15.34 -14.36 2.75
C GLY A 643 -16.78 -14.05 3.12
N GLY A 644 -17.03 -13.38 4.25
CA GLY A 644 -18.36 -12.94 4.66
C GLY A 644 -18.94 -11.86 3.74
N THR A 645 -20.27 -11.74 3.72
CA THR A 645 -20.99 -10.66 3.04
C THR A 645 -21.50 -9.64 4.06
N LEU A 646 -20.98 -8.41 3.98
CA LEU A 646 -21.42 -7.30 4.79
C LEU A 646 -22.50 -6.50 4.06
N ILE A 647 -23.64 -6.30 4.71
CA ILE A 647 -24.73 -5.44 4.23
C ILE A 647 -24.79 -4.22 5.14
N LEU A 648 -24.37 -3.08 4.61
CA LEU A 648 -24.44 -1.78 5.27
C LEU A 648 -25.63 -1.01 4.73
N THR A 649 -26.43 -0.44 5.63
CA THR A 649 -27.49 0.47 5.23
C THR A 649 -27.40 1.76 6.04
N SER A 650 -27.75 2.88 5.41
CA SER A 650 -27.83 4.19 6.07
C SER A 650 -29.28 4.71 6.03
N LYS A 651 -29.49 6.01 6.19
CA LYS A 651 -30.76 6.72 5.94
C LYS A 651 -30.53 8.20 5.67
N SER A 652 -31.61 8.89 5.31
CA SER A 652 -31.59 10.32 5.01
C SER A 652 -31.06 11.19 6.16
N ASP A 653 -30.43 12.30 5.79
CA ASP A 653 -30.03 13.41 6.65
C ASP A 653 -31.18 14.17 7.33
N TYR A 654 -32.46 13.85 7.08
CA TYR A 654 -33.60 14.52 7.74
C TYR A 654 -33.44 14.51 9.27
N GLN A 655 -33.31 15.70 9.87
CA GLN A 655 -33.01 15.87 11.31
C GLN A 655 -31.68 15.23 11.74
N ASN A 656 -30.69 15.19 10.84
CA ASN A 656 -29.41 14.50 10.98
C ASN A 656 -29.59 13.02 11.34
N GLY A 657 -30.53 12.37 10.63
CA GLY A 657 -30.91 10.98 10.91
C GLY A 657 -29.88 9.96 10.46
N GLY A 658 -29.18 10.23 9.35
CA GLY A 658 -28.11 9.39 8.83
C GLY A 658 -26.91 9.34 9.76
N ASN A 659 -26.42 8.14 10.06
CA ASN A 659 -25.14 7.96 10.77
C ASN A 659 -24.03 7.72 9.75
N THR A 660 -23.97 8.58 8.73
CA THR A 660 -23.13 8.40 7.54
C THR A 660 -21.64 8.45 7.89
N GLU A 661 -21.24 9.32 8.83
CA GLU A 661 -19.85 9.38 9.32
C GLU A 661 -19.36 8.05 9.92
N ASP A 662 -20.14 7.43 10.82
CA ASP A 662 -19.79 6.15 11.44
C ASP A 662 -19.73 5.00 10.42
N LEU A 663 -20.67 4.98 9.47
CA LEU A 663 -20.69 3.96 8.42
C LEU A 663 -19.56 4.16 7.41
N ASN A 664 -19.27 5.42 7.07
CA ASN A 664 -18.18 5.77 6.17
C ASN A 664 -16.83 5.48 6.81
N LEU A 665 -16.70 5.59 8.14
CA LEU A 665 -15.50 5.15 8.83
C LEU A 665 -15.19 3.68 8.53
N ILE A 666 -16.17 2.77 8.63
CA ILE A 666 -15.99 1.34 8.26
C ILE A 666 -15.53 1.19 6.79
N LEU A 667 -16.11 1.99 5.89
CA LEU A 667 -15.77 1.98 4.47
C LEU A 667 -14.36 2.53 4.20
N ASP A 668 -13.94 3.55 4.94
CA ASP A 668 -12.61 4.15 4.83
C ASP A 668 -11.52 3.14 5.27
N TYR A 669 -11.76 2.35 6.32
CA TYR A 669 -10.86 1.23 6.69
C TYR A 669 -10.75 0.13 5.63
N MET A 670 -11.78 -0.01 4.79
CA MET A 670 -11.75 -0.94 3.64
C MET A 670 -11.18 -0.29 2.38
N ASN A 671 -10.84 1.00 2.43
CA ASN A 671 -10.49 1.80 1.26
C ASN A 671 -11.57 1.67 0.16
N ALA A 672 -12.84 1.82 0.56
CA ALA A 672 -13.97 1.52 -0.31
C ALA A 672 -14.06 2.48 -1.52
N PRO A 673 -14.49 1.99 -2.70
CA PRO A 673 -14.66 2.80 -3.91
C PRO A 673 -15.86 3.75 -3.85
N VAL A 674 -16.63 3.72 -2.76
CA VAL A 674 -17.91 4.40 -2.59
C VAL A 674 -18.15 4.71 -1.11
N ARG A 675 -18.83 5.82 -0.82
CA ARG A 675 -19.30 6.15 0.53
C ARG A 675 -20.78 6.57 0.56
N PHE A 676 -21.40 6.59 1.73
CA PHE A 676 -22.73 7.17 1.92
C PHE A 676 -22.65 8.70 1.84
N ASN A 677 -23.61 9.31 1.13
CA ASN A 677 -23.81 10.75 1.14
C ASN A 677 -24.62 11.14 2.37
N ASP A 678 -24.34 12.31 2.96
CA ASP A 678 -25.12 12.85 4.06
C ASP A 678 -26.25 13.74 3.52
N ASP A 679 -27.18 13.12 2.79
CA ASP A 679 -28.26 13.81 2.10
C ASP A 679 -29.62 13.13 2.34
N GLN A 680 -30.68 13.77 1.86
CA GLN A 680 -31.97 13.13 1.62
C GLN A 680 -32.22 13.02 0.12
N VAL A 681 -32.50 11.80 -0.31
CA VAL A 681 -32.98 11.56 -1.66
C VAL A 681 -34.48 11.85 -1.72
N ILE A 682 -34.86 12.74 -2.64
CA ILE A 682 -36.26 13.04 -2.97
C ILE A 682 -36.53 12.80 -4.46
N ASP A 683 -37.75 12.41 -4.81
CA ASP A 683 -38.20 12.24 -6.18
C ASP A 683 -39.64 12.73 -6.35
N GLU A 684 -39.83 13.78 -7.14
CA GLU A 684 -41.16 14.34 -7.44
C GLU A 684 -41.91 13.53 -8.51
N VAL A 685 -41.22 12.68 -9.25
CA VAL A 685 -41.76 11.92 -10.39
C VAL A 685 -42.06 10.49 -9.98
N ASN A 686 -41.08 9.79 -9.43
CA ASN A 686 -41.16 8.36 -9.10
C ASN A 686 -41.17 8.17 -7.58
N ASN A 687 -42.35 8.38 -6.98
CA ASN A 687 -42.57 8.17 -5.55
C ASN A 687 -43.90 7.45 -5.24
N TYR A 688 -44.07 6.97 -4.01
CA TYR A 688 -45.27 6.25 -3.54
C TYR A 688 -46.08 7.01 -2.48
N GLY A 689 -46.21 8.33 -2.66
CA GLY A 689 -47.15 9.17 -1.89
C GLY A 689 -46.52 10.33 -1.13
N ALA A 690 -45.20 10.47 -1.16
CA ALA A 690 -44.47 11.66 -0.74
C ALA A 690 -43.11 11.67 -1.45
N ASN A 691 -42.53 12.84 -1.70
CA ASN A 691 -41.28 12.94 -2.49
C ASN A 691 -40.08 12.19 -1.86
N TYR A 692 -40.01 12.04 -0.54
CA TYR A 692 -39.00 11.24 0.16
C TYR A 692 -39.29 9.72 0.21
N LYS A 693 -40.38 9.27 -0.42
CA LYS A 693 -40.78 7.86 -0.59
C LYS A 693 -40.46 7.41 -2.01
N VAL A 694 -39.19 7.24 -2.30
CA VAL A 694 -38.66 7.08 -3.66
C VAL A 694 -38.90 5.67 -4.20
N LEU A 695 -39.23 5.59 -5.49
CA LEU A 695 -39.27 4.36 -6.28
C LEU A 695 -38.12 4.37 -7.29
N ALA A 696 -37.20 3.42 -7.18
CA ALA A 696 -36.10 3.25 -8.12
C ALA A 696 -35.96 1.77 -8.48
N ASN A 697 -35.92 1.44 -9.77
CA ASN A 697 -35.88 0.06 -10.27
C ASN A 697 -36.95 -0.87 -9.64
N ASN A 698 -38.17 -0.36 -9.45
CA ASN A 698 -39.28 -1.02 -8.75
C ASN A 698 -39.04 -1.34 -7.26
N ILE A 699 -38.01 -0.76 -6.65
CA ILE A 699 -37.68 -0.91 -5.23
C ILE A 699 -38.13 0.36 -4.49
N ARG A 700 -38.74 0.17 -3.32
CA ARG A 700 -39.17 1.22 -2.41
C ARG A 700 -38.06 1.61 -1.45
N PHE A 701 -37.81 2.90 -1.39
CA PHE A 701 -36.93 3.54 -0.41
C PHE A 701 -37.73 4.57 0.40
N TYR A 702 -37.81 4.36 1.71
CA TYR A 702 -38.39 5.32 2.63
C TYR A 702 -37.27 6.14 3.28
N SER A 703 -37.14 7.42 2.92
CA SER A 703 -36.15 8.32 3.52
C SER A 703 -34.71 7.80 3.39
N ALA A 704 -34.26 7.60 2.15
CA ALA A 704 -32.90 7.15 1.85
C ALA A 704 -31.93 8.33 1.70
N CYS A 705 -30.65 8.05 1.93
CA CYS A 705 -29.56 8.85 1.39
C CYS A 705 -29.03 8.23 0.09
N SER A 706 -28.17 8.95 -0.62
CA SER A 706 -27.49 8.49 -1.83
C SER A 706 -26.09 7.93 -1.54
N LEU A 707 -25.48 7.33 -2.55
CA LEU A 707 -24.08 6.88 -2.53
C LEU A 707 -23.21 7.79 -3.40
N VAL A 708 -21.99 8.08 -2.94
CA VAL A 708 -20.98 8.88 -3.65
C VAL A 708 -19.82 7.98 -4.07
N PRO A 709 -19.66 7.70 -5.38
CA PRO A 709 -18.53 6.93 -5.88
C PRO A 709 -17.25 7.76 -6.00
N TYR A 710 -16.11 7.14 -5.70
CA TYR A 710 -14.75 7.66 -5.96
C TYR A 710 -14.03 6.87 -7.05
N SER A 711 -14.42 5.62 -7.26
CA SER A 711 -13.91 4.75 -8.32
C SER A 711 -14.99 3.74 -8.75
N ASN A 712 -14.63 2.81 -9.65
CA ASN A 712 -15.60 1.86 -10.20
C ASN A 712 -16.08 0.88 -9.13
N PHE A 713 -17.41 0.76 -9.00
CA PHE A 713 -18.10 -0.22 -8.17
C PHE A 713 -19.40 -0.63 -8.86
N GLU A 714 -19.96 -1.77 -8.49
CA GLU A 714 -21.16 -2.28 -9.13
C GLU A 714 -22.39 -1.53 -8.60
N VAL A 715 -23.03 -0.75 -9.47
CA VAL A 715 -24.27 -0.04 -9.14
C VAL A 715 -25.46 -0.99 -9.26
N LEU A 716 -26.16 -1.22 -8.15
CA LEU A 716 -27.33 -2.10 -8.10
C LEU A 716 -28.64 -1.35 -8.36
N VAL A 717 -28.75 -0.12 -7.82
CA VAL A 717 -29.97 0.69 -7.93
C VAL A 717 -29.60 2.15 -8.12
N THR A 718 -30.18 2.77 -9.15
CA THR A 718 -30.04 4.20 -9.45
C THR A 718 -31.40 4.80 -9.80
N SER A 719 -31.54 6.11 -9.62
CA SER A 719 -32.69 6.87 -10.15
C SER A 719 -32.22 8.00 -11.03
N GLN A 720 -32.89 8.18 -12.17
CA GLN A 720 -32.65 9.27 -13.12
C GLN A 720 -33.46 10.53 -12.78
N THR A 721 -34.50 10.38 -11.95
CA THR A 721 -35.45 11.46 -11.63
C THR A 721 -35.28 11.98 -10.20
N ALA A 722 -34.70 11.17 -9.33
CA ALA A 722 -34.45 11.56 -7.94
C ALA A 722 -33.32 12.58 -7.86
N LYS A 723 -33.34 13.35 -6.77
CA LYS A 723 -32.35 14.37 -6.44
C LYS A 723 -31.85 14.17 -5.02
N SER A 724 -30.58 14.49 -4.83
CA SER A 724 -29.94 14.66 -3.52
C SER A 724 -30.25 16.07 -2.98
N VAL A 725 -30.64 16.16 -1.72
CA VAL A 725 -30.91 17.43 -1.03
C VAL A 725 -30.35 17.38 0.38
N ASP A 726 -29.50 18.35 0.71
CA ASP A 726 -29.12 18.69 2.09
C ASP A 726 -30.35 19.23 2.82
N THR A 727 -31.01 18.39 3.59
CA THR A 727 -32.29 18.71 4.23
C THR A 727 -32.13 19.28 5.63
N ASP A 728 -31.03 18.97 6.31
CA ASP A 728 -30.77 19.52 7.65
C ASP A 728 -30.07 20.89 7.62
N GLY A 729 -29.49 21.25 6.47
CA GLY A 729 -28.95 22.57 6.15
C GLY A 729 -27.56 22.82 6.70
N LYS A 730 -26.77 21.77 6.97
CA LYS A 730 -25.40 21.89 7.51
C LYS A 730 -24.31 22.00 6.45
N GLY A 731 -24.59 21.73 5.19
CA GLY A 731 -23.63 21.81 4.09
C GLY A 731 -22.62 20.66 4.05
N ASP A 732 -22.96 19.52 4.64
CA ASP A 732 -22.19 18.27 4.68
C ASP A 732 -22.62 17.25 3.60
N ALA A 733 -23.77 17.48 2.94
CA ALA A 733 -24.13 16.74 1.73
C ALA A 733 -23.22 17.07 0.53
N MET A 734 -22.72 16.03 -0.14
CA MET A 734 -22.02 16.20 -1.42
C MET A 734 -23.03 16.33 -2.56
N THR A 735 -22.76 17.26 -3.47
CA THR A 735 -23.54 17.39 -4.70
C THR A 735 -23.21 16.24 -5.64
N ILE A 736 -24.24 15.53 -6.12
CA ILE A 736 -24.10 14.42 -7.07
C ILE A 736 -24.96 14.64 -8.32
N ASP A 737 -24.42 14.29 -9.47
CA ASP A 737 -25.11 14.43 -10.77
C ASP A 737 -26.16 13.32 -11.01
N LYS A 738 -25.97 12.15 -10.38
CA LYS A 738 -26.82 10.98 -10.54
C LYS A 738 -27.02 10.27 -9.22
N VAL A 739 -28.28 10.04 -8.84
CA VAL A 739 -28.62 9.37 -7.58
C VAL A 739 -28.36 7.86 -7.70
N ILE A 740 -27.51 7.35 -6.82
CA ILE A 740 -27.27 5.93 -6.60
C ILE A 740 -27.82 5.56 -5.22
N LEU A 741 -28.66 4.53 -5.14
CA LEU A 741 -29.37 4.11 -3.92
C LEU A 741 -28.87 2.78 -3.36
N ALA A 742 -28.23 1.95 -4.19
CA ALA A 742 -27.57 0.74 -3.75
C ALA A 742 -26.42 0.35 -4.70
N GLY A 743 -25.40 -0.28 -4.15
CA GLY A 743 -24.29 -0.84 -4.92
C GLY A 743 -23.51 -1.87 -4.13
N LYS A 744 -22.56 -2.53 -4.78
CA LYS A 744 -21.69 -3.52 -4.15
C LYS A 744 -20.27 -3.47 -4.68
N PHE A 745 -19.34 -3.92 -3.85
CA PHE A 745 -17.93 -4.09 -4.22
C PHE A 745 -17.31 -5.29 -3.50
N LYS A 746 -16.15 -5.73 -3.98
CA LYS A 746 -15.34 -6.78 -3.36
C LYS A 746 -14.30 -6.19 -2.44
N TYR A 747 -14.14 -6.80 -1.27
CA TYR A 747 -13.05 -6.50 -0.35
C TYR A 747 -12.41 -7.83 0.02
N GLU A 748 -11.20 -8.05 -0.48
CA GLU A 748 -10.50 -9.34 -0.39
C GLU A 748 -11.40 -10.51 -0.85
N LYS A 749 -11.64 -11.50 0.00
CA LYS A 749 -12.48 -12.68 -0.30
C LYS A 749 -13.98 -12.40 -0.16
N GLY A 750 -14.37 -11.32 0.51
CA GLY A 750 -15.74 -11.02 0.89
C GLY A 750 -16.47 -10.09 -0.07
N THR A 751 -17.70 -9.73 0.29
CA THR A 751 -18.54 -8.79 -0.49
C THR A 751 -19.13 -7.75 0.43
N VAL A 752 -19.14 -6.49 -0.01
CA VAL A 752 -19.79 -5.40 0.71
C VAL A 752 -20.94 -4.87 -0.14
N ILE A 753 -22.14 -4.79 0.42
CA ILE A 753 -23.34 -4.26 -0.22
C ILE A 753 -23.80 -3.05 0.58
N LEU A 754 -23.97 -1.92 -0.10
CA LEU A 754 -24.46 -0.68 0.49
C LEU A 754 -25.87 -0.38 0.00
N LEU A 755 -26.72 0.09 0.91
CA LEU A 755 -28.03 0.65 0.57
C LEU A 755 -28.26 1.96 1.30
N GLY A 756 -28.70 2.99 0.59
CA GLY A 756 -29.08 4.28 1.18
C GLY A 756 -30.23 4.18 2.19
N LYS A 757 -30.93 3.03 2.24
CA LYS A 757 -31.91 2.66 3.26
C LYS A 757 -32.02 1.15 3.43
N ALA A 758 -32.26 0.68 4.65
CA ALA A 758 -32.72 -0.70 4.87
C ALA A 758 -34.13 -0.89 4.28
N ILE A 759 -34.23 -1.77 3.27
CA ILE A 759 -35.45 -2.01 2.46
C ILE A 759 -36.19 -3.31 2.82
N PHE A 760 -35.75 -3.99 3.87
CA PHE A 760 -36.18 -5.35 4.25
C PHE A 760 -36.90 -5.41 5.61
N SER A 761 -37.32 -4.26 6.14
CA SER A 761 -38.22 -4.21 7.30
C SER A 761 -39.59 -4.77 6.96
N ASP A 762 -40.37 -5.18 7.96
CA ASP A 762 -41.75 -5.69 7.78
C ASP A 762 -42.66 -4.69 7.03
N TYR A 763 -42.31 -3.39 7.05
CA TYR A 763 -43.00 -2.35 6.30
C TYR A 763 -42.74 -2.43 4.78
N ASP A 764 -41.50 -2.70 4.38
CA ASP A 764 -41.05 -2.63 2.99
C ASP A 764 -40.84 -4.01 2.34
N TYR A 765 -40.65 -5.07 3.14
CA TYR A 765 -40.20 -6.39 2.71
C TYR A 765 -41.03 -6.95 1.56
N LYS A 766 -42.37 -6.90 1.65
CA LYS A 766 -43.27 -7.45 0.60
C LYS A 766 -43.13 -6.74 -0.74
N TYR A 767 -42.80 -5.46 -0.72
CA TYR A 767 -42.67 -4.65 -1.92
C TYR A 767 -41.29 -4.81 -2.56
N ASN A 768 -40.29 -5.16 -1.76
CA ASN A 768 -38.90 -5.31 -2.18
C ASN A 768 -38.44 -6.78 -2.20
N GLU A 769 -39.37 -7.73 -2.08
CA GLU A 769 -39.10 -9.13 -1.81
C GLU A 769 -38.16 -9.75 -2.86
N GLU A 770 -38.38 -9.46 -4.14
CA GLU A 770 -37.55 -10.01 -5.22
C GLU A 770 -36.08 -9.58 -5.10
N PHE A 771 -35.84 -8.30 -4.80
CA PHE A 771 -34.49 -7.78 -4.60
C PHE A 771 -33.83 -8.37 -3.36
N VAL A 772 -34.57 -8.47 -2.24
CA VAL A 772 -34.07 -9.07 -1.00
C VAL A 772 -33.65 -10.53 -1.23
N LYS A 773 -34.46 -11.30 -1.96
CA LYS A 773 -34.20 -12.73 -2.21
C LYS A 773 -33.09 -12.99 -3.22
N ASN A 774 -33.07 -12.22 -4.31
CA ASN A 774 -32.22 -12.55 -5.45
C ASN A 774 -30.90 -11.79 -5.47
N ILE A 775 -30.83 -10.65 -4.76
CA ILE A 775 -29.66 -9.76 -4.73
C ILE A 775 -29.02 -9.73 -3.35
N LEU A 776 -29.79 -9.49 -2.28
CA LEU A 776 -29.20 -9.31 -0.93
C LEU A 776 -28.77 -10.62 -0.26
N PHE A 777 -29.60 -11.67 -0.32
CA PHE A 777 -29.37 -12.92 0.42
C PHE A 777 -29.38 -14.15 -0.50
N LYS A 778 -28.40 -14.21 -1.41
CA LYS A 778 -28.26 -15.27 -2.42
C LYS A 778 -27.55 -16.54 -1.92
#